data_AF-A0A2V3HVG9-F1
#
_entry.id   AF-A0A2V3HVG9-F1
#
_cell.length_a   1.000
_cell.length_b   1.000
_cell.length_c   1.000
_cell.angle_alpha   90.00
_cell.angle_beta   90.00
_cell.angle_gamma   90.00
#
_symmetry.space_group_name_H-M   'P 1'
#
loop_
_entity.id
_entity.type
_entity.pdbx_description
1 polymer ?
#
loop_
_entity_poly.entity_id
_entity_poly.type
_entity_poly.pdbx_seq_one_letter_code
_entity_poly.pdbx_strand_id
1 'polypeptide(L)'
;MQASASARCALALVVLMLMSSMLGLTPAAQVAQPSDAVLNSEVQPAGGRALTVWSGTVMVNGDYTVASGDELRILAGADIQMGPGVRIYVDGKLTAHGTAAAPVTVSVQQAFIWHDGFQFNATSRGRGSHLQNMTISDAQYGITIYDSNPVIDDLYLDNPDYVGIDLFNSASPIIRRLTVQGGGQDVHGVETHWRYGIGLSVGAGSAPFVQGANFDNLITRAVSYWRGSGGVLRDLNISNISGATLNISAGIYVDDSLPLFEDVSITRSDHGVYIMHTMDNMTTRPVFRRITIEDSQFRGVKIDKEDHWNFTTYMMARFHDLEVSGTGGPGARTPGLATAAIELNTSGGWFENVNIHDNPVNGVKLYMTDPSTTFVNTTITSSGASMGGTHDKAGFYSRSSNNGGPTLQNISVSDSPGSGIFITKGSISGSDWYSHDNGAEGVYIREMFPNVDGITVEDNGRSGILVYDSKQVWLSNVTSSNNGLSATSPDQGAGLVFIKSNDVMSAGNIVRCRGCSSTGDAWGGVYIEDSIDLRLEDLEVHDPGNGQPAIQADNDGMIWDGYLEILGADIWMNSSSTPAIDLNVVDARIDGLVLMTSNHTGLNWLGSAVPSALSNSTLRGQDCLTLASMPLLESWNLDLHADCMGTVSIIESEVNLTGSSSASGAVSIGPNTHLRLISTHPLQPSTIPSSSTVDHMQYVHLWAVNQNGHGLPNAFVNLSFSQYESDLNMTLPQSGNAVLGPFIGQRFESTGASAITDLWAGCEYDNTSNTTGPHSLNWDLLVLCSILLANQPPFIVWDEPLNGTVVSSGAQLLFNASASWDLDDDPLSYNWTSSI
;
A
#
# COMPACT_ATOMS: atom_id res chain seq x y z
N MET A 1 -15.24 -59.61 -13.32
CA MET A 1 -14.42 -58.78 -12.39
C MET A 1 -13.90 -57.62 -13.21
N GLN A 2 -14.12 -56.35 -12.94
CA GLN A 2 -14.81 -55.63 -11.87
C GLN A 2 -15.39 -54.36 -12.53
N ALA A 3 -16.70 -54.20 -12.45
CA ALA A 3 -17.40 -52.96 -12.71
C ALA A 3 -18.39 -52.80 -11.55
N SER A 4 -17.98 -52.21 -10.41
CA SER A 4 -18.89 -51.86 -9.31
C SER A 4 -18.24 -51.05 -8.18
N ALA A 5 -17.59 -49.92 -8.47
CA ALA A 5 -17.16 -49.00 -7.41
C ALA A 5 -17.86 -47.62 -7.48
N SER A 6 -18.11 -47.09 -8.68
CA SER A 6 -18.67 -45.74 -8.84
C SER A 6 -20.19 -45.64 -8.64
N ALA A 7 -20.95 -46.69 -8.98
CA ALA A 7 -22.41 -46.68 -8.81
C ALA A 7 -22.86 -46.85 -7.34
N ARG A 8 -22.00 -47.39 -6.46
CA ARG A 8 -22.31 -47.58 -5.03
C ARG A 8 -22.04 -46.33 -4.19
N CYS A 9 -21.13 -45.45 -4.60
CA CYS A 9 -20.92 -44.16 -3.93
C CYS A 9 -22.01 -43.13 -4.28
N ALA A 10 -22.52 -43.13 -5.53
CA ALA A 10 -23.60 -42.25 -5.94
C ALA A 10 -24.94 -42.60 -5.26
N LEU A 11 -25.25 -43.90 -5.09
CA LEU A 11 -26.44 -44.33 -4.36
C LEU A 11 -26.33 -44.06 -2.84
N ALA A 12 -25.13 -44.16 -2.28
CA ALA A 12 -24.89 -43.86 -0.86
C ALA A 12 -25.04 -42.36 -0.54
N LEU A 13 -24.63 -41.45 -1.44
CA LEU A 13 -24.86 -40.01 -1.28
C LEU A 13 -26.35 -39.63 -1.43
N VAL A 14 -27.08 -40.26 -2.36
CA VAL A 14 -28.51 -39.98 -2.53
C VAL A 14 -29.34 -40.54 -1.37
N VAL A 15 -28.95 -41.69 -0.79
CA VAL A 15 -29.60 -42.23 0.42
C VAL A 15 -29.21 -41.44 1.68
N LEU A 16 -28.00 -40.88 1.78
CA LEU A 16 -27.64 -39.96 2.88
C LEU A 16 -28.38 -38.61 2.79
N MET A 17 -28.62 -38.10 1.57
CA MET A 17 -29.42 -36.89 1.34
C MET A 17 -30.92 -37.12 1.51
N LEU A 18 -31.42 -38.35 1.36
CA LEU A 18 -32.83 -38.71 1.61
C LEU A 18 -33.10 -39.15 3.05
N MET A 19 -32.08 -39.50 3.84
CA MET A 19 -32.23 -39.87 5.27
C MET A 19 -31.97 -38.70 6.23
N SER A 20 -31.48 -37.56 5.73
CA SER A 20 -31.36 -36.30 6.49
C SER A 20 -32.66 -35.46 6.48
N SER A 21 -33.69 -35.88 5.73
CA SER A 21 -35.01 -35.26 5.71
C SER A 21 -36.07 -35.97 6.57
N MET A 22 -35.68 -37.00 7.35
CA MET A 22 -36.60 -37.81 8.17
C MET A 22 -36.12 -38.04 9.61
N LEU A 23 -35.61 -37.00 10.30
CA LEU A 23 -35.54 -36.98 11.77
C LEU A 23 -35.80 -35.54 12.26
N GLY A 24 -37.09 -35.20 12.25
CA GLY A 24 -37.62 -33.92 12.72
C GLY A 24 -39.12 -34.04 12.95
N LEU A 25 -39.53 -35.00 13.80
CA LEU A 25 -40.90 -35.15 14.26
C LEU A 25 -40.94 -35.15 15.79
N THR A 26 -40.97 -33.95 16.36
CA THR A 26 -41.77 -33.63 17.56
C THR A 26 -42.49 -32.30 17.28
N PRO A 27 -43.72 -32.12 17.78
CA PRO A 27 -44.69 -31.22 17.17
C PRO A 27 -44.37 -29.75 17.42
N ALA A 28 -44.61 -28.94 16.38
CA ALA A 28 -44.72 -27.50 16.49
C ALA A 28 -45.80 -27.15 17.53
N ALA A 29 -45.39 -26.49 18.61
CA ALA A 29 -46.29 -25.58 19.29
C ALA A 29 -46.64 -24.47 18.29
N GLN A 30 -47.92 -24.32 18.01
CA GLN A 30 -48.48 -23.43 17.02
C GLN A 30 -48.02 -21.98 17.27
N VAL A 31 -47.10 -21.50 16.44
CA VAL A 31 -47.01 -20.08 16.12
C VAL A 31 -48.27 -19.78 15.28
N ALA A 32 -49.26 -19.16 15.91
CA ALA A 32 -50.41 -18.64 15.20
C ALA A 32 -49.92 -17.56 14.21
N GLN A 33 -50.18 -17.78 12.92
CA GLN A 33 -50.11 -16.71 11.93
C GLN A 33 -51.11 -15.60 12.30
N PRO A 34 -50.81 -14.33 12.00
CA PRO A 34 -51.78 -13.26 12.14
C PRO A 34 -52.89 -13.48 11.11
N SER A 35 -54.06 -13.85 11.59
CA SER A 35 -55.29 -13.77 10.80
C SER A 35 -55.63 -12.29 10.57
N ASP A 36 -55.86 -11.91 9.32
CA ASP A 36 -56.52 -10.67 8.94
C ASP A 36 -57.86 -10.53 9.67
N ALA A 37 -57.84 -9.85 10.82
CA ALA A 37 -59.03 -9.44 11.54
C ALA A 37 -59.47 -8.08 11.00
N VAL A 38 -60.56 -8.12 10.22
CA VAL A 38 -61.37 -6.99 9.79
C VAL A 38 -61.57 -5.99 10.94
N LEU A 39 -61.24 -4.72 10.67
CA LEU A 39 -61.58 -3.55 11.47
C LEU A 39 -63.10 -3.45 11.67
N ASN A 40 -63.59 -3.90 12.82
CA ASN A 40 -64.87 -3.45 13.35
C ASN A 40 -64.60 -2.39 14.42
N SER A 41 -64.93 -1.15 14.08
CA SER A 41 -64.99 -0.02 15.00
C SER A 41 -66.19 -0.20 15.95
N GLU A 42 -66.00 -0.91 17.06
CA GLU A 42 -66.84 -0.71 18.23
C GLU A 42 -66.12 0.26 19.18
N VAL A 43 -66.64 1.48 19.22
CA VAL A 43 -66.33 2.48 20.24
C VAL A 43 -66.78 1.91 21.58
N GLN A 44 -65.86 1.36 22.36
CA GLN A 44 -66.08 1.15 23.78
C GLN A 44 -65.88 2.46 24.56
N PRO A 45 -66.68 2.73 25.60
CA PRO A 45 -66.64 3.98 26.34
C PRO A 45 -65.30 4.13 27.07
N ALA A 46 -64.81 5.37 27.17
CA ALA A 46 -63.64 5.73 27.97
C ALA A 46 -63.84 5.31 29.44
N GLY A 47 -63.27 4.16 29.82
CA GLY A 47 -63.09 3.77 31.22
C GLY A 47 -62.05 4.69 31.87
N GLY A 48 -62.34 5.17 33.07
CA GLY A 48 -61.48 6.11 33.79
C GLY A 48 -60.09 5.53 34.05
N ARG A 49 -59.05 6.35 33.88
CA ARG A 49 -57.66 6.00 34.20
C ARG A 49 -57.55 5.54 35.65
N ALA A 50 -57.22 4.28 35.92
CA ALA A 50 -56.95 3.83 37.28
C ALA A 50 -55.48 4.15 37.64
N LEU A 51 -55.28 4.80 38.79
CA LEU A 51 -53.96 5.02 39.39
C LEU A 51 -53.77 4.03 40.54
N THR A 52 -52.79 3.15 40.42
CA THR A 52 -52.31 2.29 41.51
C THR A 52 -51.05 2.90 42.10
N VAL A 53 -50.96 2.97 43.43
CA VAL A 53 -49.79 3.53 44.13
C VAL A 53 -49.13 2.45 44.98
N TRP A 54 -47.83 2.27 44.82
CA TRP A 54 -46.99 1.35 45.60
C TRP A 54 -46.04 2.14 46.50
N SER A 55 -45.94 1.74 47.77
CA SER A 55 -45.11 2.39 48.80
C SER A 55 -44.80 1.43 49.94
N GLY A 56 -43.67 1.62 50.63
CA GLY A 56 -43.20 0.66 51.65
C GLY A 56 -42.84 -0.68 51.01
N THR A 57 -42.98 -1.78 51.75
CA THR A 57 -42.74 -3.12 51.22
C THR A 57 -43.95 -3.62 50.43
N VAL A 58 -43.74 -4.03 49.18
CA VAL A 58 -44.76 -4.58 48.28
C VAL A 58 -44.37 -5.99 47.85
N MET A 59 -45.14 -6.98 48.27
CA MET A 59 -44.95 -8.38 47.89
C MET A 59 -45.69 -8.68 46.59
N VAL A 60 -44.96 -9.07 45.54
CA VAL A 60 -45.53 -9.43 44.24
C VAL A 60 -45.35 -10.94 44.03
N ASN A 61 -46.37 -11.72 44.40
CA ASN A 61 -46.31 -13.19 44.42
C ASN A 61 -46.60 -13.86 43.06
N GLY A 62 -47.02 -13.08 42.06
CA GLY A 62 -47.33 -13.52 40.72
C GLY A 62 -47.30 -12.31 39.78
N ASP A 63 -47.31 -12.56 38.48
CA ASP A 63 -47.20 -11.49 37.49
C ASP A 63 -48.19 -10.35 37.72
N TYR A 64 -47.74 -9.13 37.46
CA TYR A 64 -48.55 -7.92 37.60
C TYR A 64 -48.56 -7.13 36.30
N THR A 65 -49.75 -6.82 35.79
CA THR A 65 -49.90 -6.04 34.55
C THR A 65 -50.46 -4.66 34.85
N VAL A 66 -49.71 -3.61 34.50
CA VAL A 66 -50.23 -2.26 34.38
C VAL A 66 -51.03 -2.20 33.09
N ALA A 67 -52.35 -2.32 33.20
CA ALA A 67 -53.23 -2.40 32.04
C ALA A 67 -53.18 -1.13 31.17
N SER A 68 -53.58 -1.30 29.91
CA SER A 68 -53.59 -0.17 28.99
C SER A 68 -54.59 0.91 29.45
N GLY A 69 -54.10 2.13 29.67
CA GLY A 69 -54.89 3.27 30.17
C GLY A 69 -54.67 3.57 31.65
N ASP A 70 -54.05 2.65 32.38
CA ASP A 70 -53.76 2.79 33.81
C ASP A 70 -52.34 3.29 34.07
N GLU A 71 -52.12 3.83 35.27
CA GLU A 71 -50.81 4.22 35.78
C GLU A 71 -50.48 3.42 37.06
N LEU A 72 -49.31 2.80 37.08
CA LEU A 72 -48.67 2.35 38.33
C LEU A 72 -47.65 3.41 38.75
N ARG A 73 -47.79 3.91 39.98
CA ARG A 73 -46.87 4.87 40.59
C ARG A 73 -46.19 4.27 41.81
N ILE A 74 -44.87 4.15 41.76
CA ILE A 74 -44.03 3.66 42.86
C ILE A 74 -43.39 4.87 43.55
N LEU A 75 -43.63 5.00 44.86
CA LEU A 75 -43.10 6.10 45.68
C LEU A 75 -41.65 5.84 46.10
N ALA A 76 -40.92 6.91 46.43
CA ALA A 76 -39.55 6.84 46.93
C ALA A 76 -39.43 5.90 48.15
N GLY A 77 -38.35 5.13 48.21
CA GLY A 77 -38.08 4.18 49.30
C GLY A 77 -38.99 2.95 49.35
N ALA A 78 -39.78 2.69 48.30
CA ALA A 78 -40.54 1.45 48.18
C ALA A 78 -39.59 0.26 47.96
N ASP A 79 -39.91 -0.86 48.59
CA ASP A 79 -39.19 -2.14 48.50
C ASP A 79 -40.10 -3.20 47.86
N ILE A 80 -39.83 -3.54 46.61
CA ILE A 80 -40.65 -4.46 45.81
C ILE A 80 -40.00 -5.84 45.85
N GLN A 81 -40.67 -6.80 46.49
CA GLN A 81 -40.18 -8.17 46.62
C GLN A 81 -40.96 -9.11 45.71
N MET A 82 -40.30 -9.56 44.65
CA MET A 82 -40.90 -10.38 43.60
C MET A 82 -40.67 -11.87 43.86
N GLY A 83 -41.71 -12.69 43.65
CA GLY A 83 -41.57 -14.14 43.69
C GLY A 83 -40.64 -14.68 42.58
N PRO A 84 -40.29 -15.97 42.61
CA PRO A 84 -39.42 -16.57 41.60
C PRO A 84 -40.09 -16.50 40.22
N GLY A 85 -39.37 -15.96 39.23
CA GLY A 85 -39.87 -15.80 37.85
C GLY A 85 -41.10 -14.92 37.68
N VAL A 86 -41.38 -14.05 38.66
CA VAL A 86 -42.43 -13.06 38.55
C VAL A 86 -41.98 -11.92 37.63
N ARG A 87 -42.89 -11.41 36.79
CA ARG A 87 -42.67 -10.25 35.90
C ARG A 87 -43.73 -9.16 36.08
N ILE A 88 -43.32 -7.90 35.94
CA ILE A 88 -44.21 -6.75 35.86
C ILE A 88 -44.35 -6.32 34.39
N TYR A 89 -45.53 -6.51 33.81
CA TYR A 89 -45.85 -6.08 32.46
C TYR A 89 -46.42 -4.66 32.45
N VAL A 90 -45.92 -3.81 31.56
CA VAL A 90 -46.34 -2.41 31.42
C VAL A 90 -46.97 -2.22 30.05
N ASP A 91 -48.30 -2.31 30.00
CA ASP A 91 -49.11 -1.89 28.84
C ASP A 91 -49.61 -0.43 28.99
N GLY A 92 -49.75 0.02 30.24
CA GLY A 92 -50.13 1.37 30.64
C GLY A 92 -48.93 2.32 30.77
N LYS A 93 -48.88 3.03 31.90
CA LYS A 93 -47.79 3.93 32.29
C LYS A 93 -47.18 3.47 33.62
N LEU A 94 -45.87 3.40 33.69
CA LEU A 94 -45.14 3.16 34.94
C LEU A 94 -44.36 4.41 35.34
N THR A 95 -44.56 4.89 36.56
CA THR A 95 -43.77 5.99 37.12
C THR A 95 -43.13 5.56 38.44
N ALA A 96 -41.81 5.50 38.51
CA ALA A 96 -41.07 5.23 39.75
C ALA A 96 -40.32 6.49 40.19
N HIS A 97 -40.66 7.03 41.35
CA HIS A 97 -40.14 8.30 41.87
C HIS A 97 -39.11 8.08 42.99
N GLY A 98 -38.09 7.26 42.74
CA GLY A 98 -36.97 7.14 43.67
C GLY A 98 -36.19 8.45 43.81
N THR A 99 -35.46 8.57 44.91
CA THR A 99 -34.46 9.64 45.11
C THR A 99 -33.12 9.03 45.51
N ALA A 100 -32.02 9.76 45.35
CA ALA A 100 -30.71 9.28 45.76
C ALA A 100 -30.64 8.91 47.27
N ALA A 101 -31.44 9.55 48.12
CA ALA A 101 -31.51 9.25 49.56
C ALA A 101 -32.51 8.12 49.90
N ALA A 102 -33.43 7.80 49.00
CA ALA A 102 -34.47 6.80 49.16
C ALA A 102 -34.80 6.18 47.78
N PRO A 103 -33.92 5.32 47.26
CA PRO A 103 -34.15 4.66 45.97
C PRO A 103 -35.33 3.70 46.07
N VAL A 104 -35.92 3.36 44.93
CA VAL A 104 -36.84 2.22 44.84
C VAL A 104 -35.99 0.95 44.73
N THR A 105 -36.21 -0.04 45.58
CA THR A 105 -35.53 -1.34 45.50
C THR A 105 -36.46 -2.40 44.94
N VAL A 106 -35.92 -3.25 44.09
CA VAL A 106 -36.60 -4.42 43.53
C VAL A 106 -35.67 -5.60 43.71
N SER A 107 -36.13 -6.61 44.45
CA SER A 107 -35.35 -7.82 44.70
C SER A 107 -36.23 -9.05 44.67
N VAL A 108 -35.61 -10.20 44.56
CA VAL A 108 -36.33 -11.47 44.73
C VAL A 108 -36.71 -11.65 46.21
N GLN A 109 -37.84 -12.31 46.47
CA GLN A 109 -38.25 -12.69 47.81
C GLN A 109 -37.23 -13.61 48.49
N GLN A 110 -37.10 -13.48 49.81
CA GLN A 110 -36.20 -14.29 50.61
C GLN A 110 -36.47 -15.79 50.38
N ALA A 111 -35.40 -16.57 50.13
CA ALA A 111 -35.35 -17.99 49.75
C ALA A 111 -35.43 -18.32 48.24
N PHE A 112 -35.53 -17.33 47.36
CA PHE A 112 -35.38 -17.50 45.92
C PHE A 112 -34.13 -16.77 45.42
N ILE A 113 -33.76 -17.03 44.17
CA ILE A 113 -32.50 -16.56 43.57
C ILE A 113 -32.69 -15.67 42.36
N TRP A 114 -33.90 -15.56 41.78
CA TRP A 114 -34.13 -14.69 40.63
C TRP A 114 -35.59 -14.27 40.42
N HIS A 115 -35.81 -13.16 39.71
CA HIS A 115 -37.11 -12.73 39.16
C HIS A 115 -36.99 -12.22 37.72
N ASP A 116 -38.10 -11.98 37.02
CA ASP A 116 -38.12 -11.59 35.60
C ASP A 116 -38.25 -10.08 35.33
N GLY A 117 -38.20 -9.26 36.39
CA GLY A 117 -38.08 -7.81 36.29
C GLY A 117 -39.27 -7.14 35.60
N PHE A 118 -39.00 -6.13 34.77
CA PHE A 118 -40.03 -5.32 34.10
C PHE A 118 -40.06 -5.54 32.60
N GLN A 119 -41.25 -5.54 32.00
CA GLN A 119 -41.42 -5.58 30.55
C GLN A 119 -42.33 -4.45 30.06
N PHE A 120 -41.79 -3.55 29.24
CA PHE A 120 -42.58 -2.53 28.54
C PHE A 120 -43.06 -3.07 27.19
N ASN A 121 -44.37 -3.10 26.99
CA ASN A 121 -44.98 -3.55 25.75
C ASN A 121 -45.30 -2.37 24.83
N ALA A 122 -45.54 -2.66 23.54
CA ALA A 122 -45.79 -1.66 22.50
C ALA A 122 -46.94 -0.70 22.85
N THR A 123 -47.95 -1.18 23.57
CA THR A 123 -49.10 -0.40 24.03
C THR A 123 -48.72 0.72 25.01
N SER A 124 -47.58 0.61 25.71
CA SER A 124 -47.06 1.64 26.62
C SER A 124 -46.32 2.79 25.91
N ARG A 125 -46.07 2.67 24.61
CA ARG A 125 -45.36 3.69 23.83
C ARG A 125 -46.09 5.03 23.90
N GLY A 126 -45.33 6.10 24.13
CA GLY A 126 -45.85 7.47 24.19
C GLY A 126 -46.68 7.78 25.44
N ARG A 127 -46.76 6.88 26.43
CA ARG A 127 -47.53 7.10 27.66
C ARG A 127 -46.75 7.83 28.77
N GLY A 128 -45.47 8.10 28.54
CA GLY A 128 -44.64 8.87 29.47
C GLY A 128 -44.23 8.08 30.71
N SER A 129 -43.91 6.79 30.55
CA SER A 129 -43.31 5.99 31.62
C SER A 129 -41.94 6.56 31.98
N HIS A 130 -41.67 6.68 33.28
CA HIS A 130 -40.44 7.25 33.82
C HIS A 130 -39.97 6.48 35.04
N LEU A 131 -38.73 5.99 35.01
CA LEU A 131 -38.08 5.34 36.14
C LEU A 131 -36.94 6.22 36.62
N GLN A 132 -36.90 6.51 37.92
CA GLN A 132 -35.85 7.33 38.52
C GLN A 132 -35.33 6.74 39.83
N ASN A 133 -34.00 6.69 40.00
CA ASN A 133 -33.30 6.19 41.19
C ASN A 133 -33.85 4.84 41.67
N MET A 134 -33.62 3.81 40.86
CA MET A 134 -34.11 2.46 41.11
C MET A 134 -32.95 1.47 41.14
N THR A 135 -33.02 0.50 42.05
CA THR A 135 -32.11 -0.64 42.12
C THR A 135 -32.91 -1.91 41.85
N ILE A 136 -32.45 -2.72 40.91
CA ILE A 136 -33.01 -4.05 40.63
C ILE A 136 -31.88 -5.07 40.81
N SER A 137 -32.08 -6.04 41.71
CA SER A 137 -31.08 -7.05 42.04
C SER A 137 -31.58 -8.45 41.71
N ASP A 138 -30.66 -9.32 41.28
CA ASP A 138 -30.90 -10.75 41.05
C ASP A 138 -32.06 -10.99 40.05
N ALA A 139 -32.00 -10.28 38.92
CA ALA A 139 -32.98 -10.41 37.85
C ALA A 139 -32.47 -11.35 36.77
N GLN A 140 -33.30 -12.24 36.22
CA GLN A 140 -32.96 -12.87 34.94
C GLN A 140 -32.88 -11.83 33.83
N TYR A 141 -33.91 -10.99 33.76
CA TYR A 141 -33.94 -9.81 32.91
C TYR A 141 -34.28 -8.60 33.77
N GLY A 142 -33.45 -7.56 33.74
CA GLY A 142 -33.74 -6.34 34.48
C GLY A 142 -34.96 -5.61 33.89
N ILE A 143 -34.82 -5.16 32.65
CA ILE A 143 -35.87 -4.48 31.89
C ILE A 143 -35.90 -4.96 30.44
N THR A 144 -37.04 -5.44 29.97
CA THR A 144 -37.28 -5.77 28.57
C THR A 144 -38.20 -4.73 27.92
N ILE A 145 -37.90 -4.29 26.71
CA ILE A 145 -38.67 -3.24 26.01
C ILE A 145 -38.99 -3.69 24.59
N TYR A 146 -40.29 -3.82 24.29
CA TYR A 146 -40.82 -4.10 22.95
C TYR A 146 -41.55 -2.87 22.42
N ASP A 147 -41.05 -2.27 21.32
CA ASP A 147 -41.67 -1.12 20.64
C ASP A 147 -42.16 -0.02 21.59
N SER A 148 -41.38 0.30 22.62
CA SER A 148 -41.73 1.31 23.61
C SER A 148 -40.57 2.27 23.86
N ASN A 149 -40.83 3.33 24.62
CA ASN A 149 -39.94 4.46 24.82
C ASN A 149 -39.99 5.05 26.25
N PRO A 150 -39.78 4.23 27.31
CA PRO A 150 -39.66 4.76 28.65
C PRO A 150 -38.43 5.67 28.79
N VAL A 151 -38.50 6.60 29.74
CA VAL A 151 -37.34 7.34 30.22
C VAL A 151 -36.83 6.67 31.50
N ILE A 152 -35.55 6.35 31.54
CA ILE A 152 -34.90 5.63 32.65
C ILE A 152 -33.71 6.49 33.08
N ASP A 153 -33.75 7.03 34.30
CA ASP A 153 -32.68 7.83 34.88
C ASP A 153 -32.20 7.18 36.20
N ASP A 154 -30.88 7.08 36.39
CA ASP A 154 -30.30 6.59 37.65
C ASP A 154 -30.75 5.16 38.01
N LEU A 155 -30.57 4.22 37.08
CA LEU A 155 -30.89 2.80 37.28
C LEU A 155 -29.63 2.03 37.65
N TYR A 156 -29.69 1.25 38.72
CA TYR A 156 -28.65 0.30 39.14
C TYR A 156 -29.18 -1.14 39.00
N LEU A 157 -28.54 -1.92 38.13
CA LEU A 157 -28.83 -3.35 37.94
C LEU A 157 -27.69 -4.16 38.56
N ASP A 158 -28.03 -4.93 39.59
CA ASP A 158 -27.08 -5.78 40.30
C ASP A 158 -27.31 -7.24 39.94
N ASN A 159 -26.25 -7.91 39.48
CA ASN A 159 -26.26 -9.33 39.15
C ASN A 159 -27.43 -9.75 38.21
N PRO A 160 -27.62 -9.11 37.03
CA PRO A 160 -28.59 -9.63 36.08
C PRO A 160 -28.05 -10.90 35.41
N ASP A 161 -28.74 -12.04 35.53
CA ASP A 161 -28.26 -13.32 34.98
C ASP A 161 -28.16 -13.29 33.46
N TYR A 162 -29.25 -12.89 32.78
CA TYR A 162 -29.31 -12.92 31.33
C TYR A 162 -28.97 -11.58 30.70
N VAL A 163 -29.89 -10.63 30.78
CA VAL A 163 -29.73 -9.31 30.17
C VAL A 163 -30.20 -8.22 31.11
N GLY A 164 -29.37 -7.22 31.37
CA GLY A 164 -29.74 -6.06 32.18
C GLY A 164 -30.90 -5.29 31.55
N ILE A 165 -30.71 -4.78 30.33
CA ILE A 165 -31.77 -4.16 29.51
C ILE A 165 -31.80 -4.80 28.12
N ASP A 166 -32.94 -5.36 27.69
CA ASP A 166 -33.10 -6.00 26.38
C ASP A 166 -34.14 -5.26 25.51
N LEU A 167 -33.72 -4.77 24.35
CA LEU A 167 -34.52 -3.95 23.45
C LEU A 167 -34.88 -4.70 22.16
N PHE A 168 -36.16 -4.64 21.80
CA PHE A 168 -36.70 -5.31 20.63
C PHE A 168 -37.71 -4.44 19.87
N ASN A 169 -37.93 -4.79 18.60
CA ASN A 169 -39.02 -4.30 17.77
C ASN A 169 -39.09 -2.76 17.72
N SER A 170 -38.00 -2.09 17.34
CA SER A 170 -37.95 -0.62 17.25
C SER A 170 -38.15 0.11 18.59
N ALA A 171 -37.74 -0.49 19.70
CA ALA A 171 -37.69 0.19 21.00
C ALA A 171 -36.74 1.40 20.95
N SER A 172 -37.12 2.48 21.62
CA SER A 172 -36.39 3.76 21.59
C SER A 172 -36.42 4.47 22.95
N PRO A 173 -35.92 3.84 24.02
CA PRO A 173 -35.86 4.46 25.35
C PRO A 173 -34.82 5.57 25.40
N ILE A 174 -34.97 6.44 26.41
CA ILE A 174 -33.93 7.37 26.84
C ILE A 174 -33.39 6.85 28.17
N ILE A 175 -32.10 6.52 28.22
CA ILE A 175 -31.44 5.95 29.40
C ILE A 175 -30.32 6.90 29.83
N ARG A 176 -30.30 7.31 31.10
CA ARG A 176 -29.22 8.13 31.66
C ARG A 176 -28.73 7.57 32.98
N ARG A 177 -27.41 7.59 33.18
CA ARG A 177 -26.78 7.17 34.45
C ARG A 177 -27.19 5.73 34.81
N LEU A 178 -27.00 4.82 33.85
CA LEU A 178 -27.20 3.38 34.05
C LEU A 178 -25.95 2.77 34.69
N THR A 179 -26.12 1.91 35.67
CA THR A 179 -25.04 1.03 36.15
C THR A 179 -25.50 -0.41 36.06
N VAL A 180 -24.68 -1.28 35.50
CA VAL A 180 -24.88 -2.74 35.49
C VAL A 180 -23.63 -3.40 36.04
N GLN A 181 -23.79 -4.23 37.07
CA GLN A 181 -22.67 -4.93 37.70
C GLN A 181 -22.94 -6.43 37.83
N GLY A 182 -21.91 -7.25 37.68
CA GLY A 182 -21.96 -8.67 38.04
C GLY A 182 -22.82 -9.55 37.14
N GLY A 183 -23.13 -9.10 35.91
CA GLY A 183 -24.07 -9.82 35.06
C GLY A 183 -23.59 -11.22 34.64
N GLY A 184 -24.45 -12.22 34.79
CA GLY A 184 -24.25 -13.60 34.32
C GLY A 184 -23.32 -14.47 35.15
N GLN A 185 -22.89 -14.01 36.33
CA GLN A 185 -21.93 -14.72 37.17
C GLN A 185 -22.51 -16.03 37.72
N ASP A 186 -23.79 -16.04 38.08
CA ASP A 186 -24.44 -17.20 38.72
C ASP A 186 -24.81 -18.33 37.73
N VAL A 187 -25.02 -17.96 36.46
CA VAL A 187 -25.43 -18.88 35.41
C VAL A 187 -24.28 -19.36 34.54
N HIS A 188 -23.11 -18.71 34.63
CA HIS A 188 -21.93 -19.11 33.86
C HIS A 188 -21.48 -20.53 34.21
N GLY A 189 -21.25 -21.35 33.17
CA GLY A 189 -20.85 -22.76 33.30
C GLY A 189 -22.00 -23.74 33.51
N VAL A 190 -23.22 -23.26 33.76
CA VAL A 190 -24.45 -24.08 33.85
C VAL A 190 -25.38 -23.80 32.66
N GLU A 191 -25.39 -22.57 32.16
CA GLU A 191 -26.23 -22.16 31.04
C GLU A 191 -25.86 -22.87 29.73
N THR A 192 -26.86 -23.13 28.88
CA THR A 192 -26.69 -23.84 27.59
C THR A 192 -26.83 -22.94 26.38
N HIS A 193 -27.24 -21.70 26.57
CA HIS A 193 -27.34 -20.68 25.53
C HIS A 193 -26.38 -19.53 25.77
N TRP A 194 -26.02 -18.79 24.73
CA TRP A 194 -25.05 -17.69 24.84
C TRP A 194 -25.61 -16.40 25.46
N ARG A 195 -26.93 -16.26 25.55
CA ARG A 195 -27.58 -14.98 25.84
C ARG A 195 -27.65 -14.71 27.35
N TYR A 196 -26.48 -14.63 27.99
CA TYR A 196 -26.34 -14.35 29.42
C TYR A 196 -25.19 -13.39 29.71
N GLY A 197 -25.21 -12.72 30.86
CA GLY A 197 -24.19 -11.74 31.24
C GLY A 197 -24.04 -10.59 30.24
N ILE A 198 -25.17 -10.07 29.74
CA ILE A 198 -25.22 -8.93 28.82
C ILE A 198 -25.78 -7.70 29.55
N GLY A 199 -25.10 -6.57 29.51
CA GLY A 199 -25.55 -5.35 30.16
C GLY A 199 -26.74 -4.70 29.44
N LEU A 200 -26.52 -4.36 28.17
CA LEU A 200 -27.52 -3.77 27.29
C LEU A 200 -27.51 -4.50 25.93
N SER A 201 -28.65 -5.08 25.56
CA SER A 201 -28.88 -5.66 24.23
C SER A 201 -29.80 -4.76 23.42
N VAL A 202 -29.35 -4.35 22.23
CA VAL A 202 -30.07 -3.49 21.30
C VAL A 202 -30.33 -4.26 20.01
N GLY A 203 -31.57 -4.73 19.85
CA GLY A 203 -31.94 -5.62 18.77
C GLY A 203 -33.12 -5.17 17.92
N ALA A 204 -33.27 -5.81 16.77
CA ALA A 204 -34.48 -5.77 15.93
C ALA A 204 -34.92 -4.33 15.61
N GLY A 205 -34.01 -3.55 15.02
CA GLY A 205 -34.27 -2.16 14.60
C GLY A 205 -34.40 -1.16 15.75
N SER A 206 -34.11 -1.54 17.00
CA SER A 206 -34.15 -0.62 18.15
C SER A 206 -33.05 0.44 18.07
N ALA A 207 -33.34 1.62 18.63
CA ALA A 207 -32.45 2.79 18.62
C ALA A 207 -32.58 3.61 19.92
N PRO A 208 -31.88 3.23 21.01
CA PRO A 208 -31.89 3.97 22.26
C PRO A 208 -31.04 5.25 22.18
N PHE A 209 -31.29 6.16 23.12
CA PHE A 209 -30.32 7.17 23.52
C PHE A 209 -29.81 6.82 24.92
N VAL A 210 -28.51 6.56 25.07
CA VAL A 210 -27.86 6.24 26.35
C VAL A 210 -26.81 7.30 26.66
N GLN A 211 -26.85 7.87 27.86
CA GLN A 211 -25.84 8.81 28.32
C GLN A 211 -25.38 8.51 29.74
N GLY A 212 -24.07 8.35 29.94
CA GLY A 212 -23.50 8.07 31.25
C GLY A 212 -23.87 6.66 31.66
N ALA A 213 -23.13 5.64 31.23
CA ALA A 213 -23.39 4.29 31.73
C ALA A 213 -22.11 3.59 32.17
N ASN A 214 -22.22 2.81 33.24
CA ASN A 214 -21.14 2.02 33.80
C ASN A 214 -21.50 0.52 33.71
N PHE A 215 -20.62 -0.26 33.11
CA PHE A 215 -20.76 -1.71 33.03
C PHE A 215 -19.51 -2.35 33.63
N ASP A 216 -19.66 -3.15 34.69
CA ASP A 216 -18.52 -3.77 35.37
C ASP A 216 -18.74 -5.23 35.73
N ASN A 217 -17.75 -6.07 35.45
CA ASN A 217 -17.72 -7.48 35.85
C ASN A 217 -18.86 -8.32 35.25
N LEU A 218 -19.11 -8.17 33.95
CA LEU A 218 -20.08 -8.98 33.19
C LEU A 218 -19.36 -10.10 32.43
N ILE A 219 -20.04 -11.24 32.24
CA ILE A 219 -19.43 -12.39 31.58
C ILE A 219 -19.32 -12.24 30.05
N THR A 220 -20.39 -11.80 29.39
CA THR A 220 -20.46 -11.82 27.93
C THR A 220 -20.24 -10.44 27.35
N ARG A 221 -21.13 -9.47 27.57
CA ARG A 221 -21.03 -8.16 26.89
C ARG A 221 -21.50 -7.02 27.75
N ALA A 222 -20.85 -5.87 27.69
CA ALA A 222 -21.47 -4.65 28.23
C ALA A 222 -22.58 -4.17 27.30
N VAL A 223 -22.30 -4.04 26.00
CA VAL A 223 -23.29 -3.64 24.98
C VAL A 223 -23.27 -4.60 23.79
N SER A 224 -24.45 -5.04 23.36
CA SER A 224 -24.63 -5.97 22.22
C SER A 224 -25.65 -5.43 21.22
N TYR A 225 -25.22 -5.14 20.00
CA TYR A 225 -26.04 -4.68 18.88
C TYR A 225 -26.30 -5.81 17.87
N TRP A 226 -27.53 -5.91 17.34
CA TRP A 226 -27.87 -6.92 16.31
C TRP A 226 -29.09 -6.52 15.46
N ARG A 227 -29.12 -6.99 14.19
CA ARG A 227 -30.25 -6.87 13.24
C ARG A 227 -30.73 -5.45 12.96
N GLY A 228 -29.89 -4.65 12.32
CA GLY A 228 -30.24 -3.34 11.77
C GLY A 228 -30.51 -2.28 12.83
N SER A 229 -30.00 -2.46 14.04
CA SER A 229 -30.20 -1.54 15.15
C SER A 229 -29.30 -0.31 15.05
N GLY A 230 -29.71 0.78 15.72
CA GLY A 230 -29.01 2.06 15.71
C GLY A 230 -29.08 2.78 17.06
N GLY A 231 -29.08 4.12 17.04
CA GLY A 231 -29.12 4.93 18.27
C GLY A 231 -27.74 5.46 18.67
N VAL A 232 -27.70 6.14 19.81
CA VAL A 232 -26.53 6.87 20.30
C VAL A 232 -26.23 6.45 21.72
N LEU A 233 -24.99 6.06 21.98
CA LEU A 233 -24.48 5.82 23.32
C LEU A 233 -23.27 6.70 23.56
N ARG A 234 -23.28 7.44 24.66
CA ARG A 234 -22.16 8.29 25.02
C ARG A 234 -21.86 8.31 26.50
N ASP A 235 -20.64 8.74 26.83
CA ASP A 235 -20.12 8.80 28.20
C ASP A 235 -20.20 7.40 28.85
N LEU A 236 -19.62 6.38 28.21
CA LEU A 236 -19.63 5.00 28.73
C LEU A 236 -18.32 4.65 29.43
N ASN A 237 -18.42 3.96 30.56
CA ASN A 237 -17.30 3.31 31.24
C ASN A 237 -17.56 1.80 31.31
N ILE A 238 -16.67 1.02 30.71
CA ILE A 238 -16.81 -0.44 30.60
C ILE A 238 -15.55 -1.08 31.18
N SER A 239 -15.71 -1.99 32.13
CA SER A 239 -14.59 -2.71 32.72
C SER A 239 -14.90 -4.18 32.98
N ASN A 240 -13.87 -5.03 32.93
CA ASN A 240 -13.94 -6.41 33.40
C ASN A 240 -14.99 -7.27 32.67
N ILE A 241 -15.09 -7.14 31.34
CA ILE A 241 -16.02 -7.94 30.54
C ILE A 241 -15.30 -9.18 30.01
N SER A 242 -15.53 -10.34 30.62
CA SER A 242 -14.71 -11.52 30.31
C SER A 242 -15.28 -12.82 30.85
N GLY A 243 -15.01 -13.92 30.14
CA GLY A 243 -15.23 -15.29 30.61
C GLY A 243 -16.27 -16.09 29.83
N ALA A 244 -16.97 -15.48 28.87
CA ALA A 244 -17.97 -16.20 28.09
C ALA A 244 -17.32 -17.35 27.28
N THR A 245 -17.93 -18.54 27.38
CA THR A 245 -17.48 -19.76 26.67
C THR A 245 -18.41 -20.18 25.53
N LEU A 246 -19.61 -19.60 25.48
CA LEU A 246 -20.65 -19.94 24.49
C LEU A 246 -20.77 -18.91 23.35
N ASN A 247 -20.10 -17.76 23.47
CA ASN A 247 -20.06 -16.70 22.44
C ASN A 247 -18.91 -15.72 22.75
N ILE A 248 -18.69 -14.78 21.84
CA ILE A 248 -17.67 -13.73 21.92
C ILE A 248 -17.97 -12.80 23.10
N SER A 249 -17.04 -12.76 24.06
CA SER A 249 -17.03 -11.79 25.15
C SER A 249 -16.38 -10.48 24.70
N ALA A 250 -17.04 -9.35 24.89
CA ALA A 250 -16.52 -8.04 24.45
C ALA A 250 -17.15 -6.89 25.23
N GLY A 251 -16.42 -5.80 25.41
CA GLY A 251 -17.01 -4.55 25.91
C GLY A 251 -18.18 -4.11 25.03
N ILE A 252 -17.91 -3.90 23.74
CA ILE A 252 -18.94 -3.60 22.74
C ILE A 252 -18.91 -4.66 21.64
N TYR A 253 -20.07 -5.25 21.36
CA TYR A 253 -20.29 -6.13 20.23
C TYR A 253 -21.31 -5.51 19.27
N VAL A 254 -20.98 -5.44 17.98
CA VAL A 254 -21.88 -4.93 16.94
C VAL A 254 -22.02 -5.95 15.82
N ASP A 255 -23.24 -6.36 15.54
CA ASP A 255 -23.59 -7.25 14.42
C ASP A 255 -24.64 -6.60 13.53
N ASP A 256 -24.35 -6.48 12.23
CA ASP A 256 -25.26 -6.00 11.19
C ASP A 256 -26.06 -4.75 11.58
N SER A 257 -25.37 -3.77 12.17
CA SER A 257 -25.99 -2.59 12.80
C SER A 257 -25.18 -1.31 12.57
N LEU A 258 -25.79 -0.15 12.87
CA LEU A 258 -25.25 1.19 12.62
C LEU A 258 -25.39 2.15 13.83
N PRO A 259 -24.91 1.79 15.03
CA PRO A 259 -24.89 2.68 16.19
C PRO A 259 -23.82 3.77 16.10
N LEU A 260 -24.00 4.83 16.89
CA LEU A 260 -22.98 5.83 17.21
C LEU A 260 -22.54 5.69 18.68
N PHE A 261 -21.24 5.52 18.88
CA PHE A 261 -20.58 5.56 20.19
C PHE A 261 -19.68 6.79 20.29
N GLU A 262 -19.82 7.58 21.35
CA GLU A 262 -19.00 8.76 21.62
C GLU A 262 -18.50 8.77 23.07
N ASP A 263 -17.23 9.07 23.32
CA ASP A 263 -16.69 9.19 24.69
C ASP A 263 -16.85 7.88 25.49
N VAL A 264 -16.11 6.85 25.07
CA VAL A 264 -16.16 5.51 25.69
C VAL A 264 -14.78 5.10 26.19
N SER A 265 -14.73 4.63 27.44
CA SER A 265 -13.57 3.96 28.02
C SER A 265 -13.88 2.48 28.21
N ILE A 266 -13.00 1.60 27.72
CA ILE A 266 -13.09 0.15 27.89
C ILE A 266 -11.77 -0.35 28.49
N THR A 267 -11.84 -1.01 29.64
CA THR A 267 -10.65 -1.55 30.30
C THR A 267 -10.81 -3.04 30.62
N ARG A 268 -9.73 -3.80 30.45
CA ARG A 268 -9.60 -5.18 30.94
C ARG A 268 -10.73 -6.13 30.51
N SER A 269 -11.09 -6.07 29.24
CA SER A 269 -12.11 -6.93 28.60
C SER A 269 -11.47 -8.02 27.74
N ASP A 270 -12.19 -9.11 27.43
CA ASP A 270 -11.68 -10.15 26.51
C ASP A 270 -11.38 -9.55 25.14
N HIS A 271 -12.37 -8.83 24.59
CA HIS A 271 -12.24 -7.92 23.48
C HIS A 271 -12.73 -6.53 23.88
N GLY A 272 -12.09 -5.46 23.40
CA GLY A 272 -12.60 -4.10 23.59
C GLY A 272 -13.87 -3.87 22.76
N VAL A 273 -13.68 -3.78 21.45
CA VAL A 273 -14.74 -3.63 20.44
C VAL A 273 -14.65 -4.79 19.44
N TYR A 274 -15.77 -5.48 19.24
CA TYR A 274 -15.90 -6.55 18.27
C TYR A 274 -17.03 -6.24 17.28
N ILE A 275 -16.71 -6.21 16.00
CA ILE A 275 -17.64 -5.89 14.91
C ILE A 275 -17.72 -7.10 14.00
N MET A 276 -18.94 -7.61 13.82
CA MET A 276 -19.24 -8.73 12.96
C MET A 276 -20.20 -8.29 11.85
N HIS A 277 -19.94 -8.75 10.63
CA HIS A 277 -20.93 -8.74 9.57
C HIS A 277 -21.35 -10.15 9.24
N THR A 278 -22.62 -10.43 9.43
CA THR A 278 -23.18 -11.78 9.38
C THR A 278 -23.97 -11.96 8.08
N MET A 279 -24.83 -11.00 7.73
CA MET A 279 -25.77 -11.13 6.61
C MET A 279 -25.43 -10.20 5.44
N ASP A 280 -25.24 -10.78 4.25
CA ASP A 280 -24.94 -10.07 2.99
C ASP A 280 -25.98 -9.01 2.58
N ASN A 281 -27.22 -9.13 3.06
CA ASN A 281 -28.30 -8.20 2.73
C ASN A 281 -28.49 -7.08 3.75
N MET A 282 -27.61 -6.98 4.75
CA MET A 282 -27.63 -5.93 5.76
C MET A 282 -26.35 -5.09 5.73
N THR A 283 -26.37 -3.98 6.46
CA THR A 283 -25.23 -3.06 6.55
C THR A 283 -24.68 -3.04 7.96
N THR A 284 -23.39 -3.32 8.10
CA THR A 284 -22.63 -3.10 9.34
C THR A 284 -21.78 -1.84 9.19
N ARG A 285 -22.20 -0.76 9.86
CA ARG A 285 -21.53 0.54 9.76
C ARG A 285 -21.59 1.33 11.08
N PRO A 286 -21.07 0.77 12.19
CA PRO A 286 -20.98 1.53 13.43
C PRO A 286 -19.99 2.69 13.29
N VAL A 287 -20.23 3.74 14.07
CA VAL A 287 -19.34 4.90 14.18
C VAL A 287 -18.90 5.05 15.63
N PHE A 288 -17.60 5.21 15.81
CA PHE A 288 -16.91 5.36 17.07
C PHE A 288 -16.14 6.68 17.06
N ARG A 289 -16.27 7.47 18.13
CA ARG A 289 -15.56 8.74 18.31
C ARG A 289 -15.02 8.86 19.73
N ARG A 290 -13.74 9.19 19.89
CA ARG A 290 -13.10 9.35 21.20
C ARG A 290 -13.29 8.09 22.06
N ILE A 291 -12.69 7.00 21.60
CA ILE A 291 -12.75 5.71 22.28
C ILE A 291 -11.36 5.36 22.78
N THR A 292 -11.26 4.98 24.06
CA THR A 292 -10.04 4.47 24.67
C THR A 292 -10.26 3.02 25.06
N ILE A 293 -9.36 2.13 24.64
CA ILE A 293 -9.39 0.70 24.92
C ILE A 293 -8.06 0.28 25.53
N GLU A 294 -8.09 -0.20 26.77
CA GLU A 294 -6.90 -0.59 27.51
C GLU A 294 -6.98 -2.05 27.97
N ASP A 295 -5.83 -2.73 27.97
CA ASP A 295 -5.64 -4.02 28.63
C ASP A 295 -6.60 -5.13 28.16
N SER A 296 -6.96 -5.13 26.87
CA SER A 296 -7.77 -6.21 26.31
C SER A 296 -7.01 -7.54 26.32
N GLN A 297 -7.68 -8.65 26.63
CA GLN A 297 -7.02 -9.97 26.72
C GLN A 297 -6.62 -10.52 25.35
N PHE A 298 -7.47 -10.34 24.34
CA PHE A 298 -7.29 -10.96 23.02
C PHE A 298 -7.12 -9.94 21.88
N ARG A 299 -8.05 -8.97 21.77
CA ARG A 299 -7.98 -7.86 20.79
C ARG A 299 -8.59 -6.59 21.38
N GLY A 300 -7.97 -5.44 21.12
CA GLY A 300 -8.60 -4.15 21.39
C GLY A 300 -9.78 -3.91 20.44
N VAL A 301 -9.52 -3.98 19.14
CA VAL A 301 -10.54 -3.90 18.09
C VAL A 301 -10.44 -5.12 17.17
N LYS A 302 -11.58 -5.76 16.90
CA LYS A 302 -11.70 -6.82 15.89
C LYS A 302 -12.84 -6.49 14.92
N ILE A 303 -12.56 -6.53 13.63
CA ILE A 303 -13.56 -6.43 12.55
C ILE A 303 -13.48 -7.71 11.71
N ASP A 304 -14.61 -8.40 11.58
CA ASP A 304 -14.69 -9.69 10.89
C ASP A 304 -15.99 -9.84 10.10
N LYS A 305 -15.97 -10.74 9.11
CA LYS A 305 -17.17 -11.22 8.42
C LYS A 305 -17.38 -12.68 8.78
N GLU A 306 -18.61 -13.09 9.11
CA GLU A 306 -18.87 -14.42 9.69
C GLU A 306 -18.48 -15.57 8.77
N ASP A 307 -18.83 -15.47 7.48
CA ASP A 307 -18.60 -16.55 6.53
C ASP A 307 -17.14 -16.63 6.07
N HIS A 308 -16.37 -15.53 6.11
CA HIS A 308 -15.05 -15.33 5.49
C HIS A 308 -15.04 -15.42 3.95
N TRP A 309 -16.18 -15.18 3.30
CA TRP A 309 -16.34 -15.19 1.83
C TRP A 309 -17.02 -13.90 1.38
N ASN A 310 -17.07 -13.61 0.08
CA ASN A 310 -17.86 -12.49 -0.46
C ASN A 310 -17.64 -11.10 0.21
N PHE A 311 -16.40 -10.60 0.18
CA PHE A 311 -16.04 -9.26 0.69
C PHE A 311 -16.61 -8.09 -0.15
N THR A 312 -17.61 -8.32 -1.02
CA THR A 312 -18.18 -7.30 -1.91
C THR A 312 -19.24 -6.43 -1.23
N THR A 313 -19.74 -6.84 -0.05
CA THR A 313 -20.59 -6.01 0.80
C THR A 313 -19.71 -5.20 1.75
N TYR A 314 -19.81 -3.87 1.64
CA TYR A 314 -18.91 -2.95 2.33
C TYR A 314 -19.30 -2.85 3.82
N MET A 315 -18.51 -3.50 4.67
CA MET A 315 -18.39 -3.10 6.05
C MET A 315 -17.60 -1.80 6.10
N MET A 316 -18.07 -0.83 6.89
CA MET A 316 -17.36 0.44 7.06
C MET A 316 -17.48 0.92 8.50
N ALA A 317 -16.99 0.11 9.43
CA ALA A 317 -16.77 0.63 10.78
C ALA A 317 -15.89 1.87 10.70
N ARG A 318 -16.27 2.94 11.41
CA ARG A 318 -15.50 4.18 11.41
C ARG A 318 -15.04 4.52 12.81
N PHE A 319 -13.77 4.83 12.95
CA PHE A 319 -13.14 5.25 14.18
C PHE A 319 -12.50 6.63 13.96
N HIS A 320 -12.82 7.58 14.84
CA HIS A 320 -12.19 8.89 14.90
C HIS A 320 -11.70 9.10 16.33
N ASP A 321 -10.42 9.44 16.51
CA ASP A 321 -9.80 9.61 17.82
C ASP A 321 -9.89 8.30 18.64
N LEU A 322 -9.20 7.25 18.15
CA LEU A 322 -9.14 5.93 18.80
C LEU A 322 -7.79 5.75 19.50
N GLU A 323 -7.82 5.34 20.75
CA GLU A 323 -6.65 4.95 21.53
C GLU A 323 -6.73 3.47 21.92
N VAL A 324 -5.69 2.69 21.62
CA VAL A 324 -5.61 1.27 21.99
C VAL A 324 -4.26 0.96 22.63
N SER A 325 -4.27 0.49 23.87
CA SER A 325 -3.05 0.19 24.62
C SER A 325 -3.12 -1.08 25.46
N GLY A 326 -1.94 -1.64 25.79
CA GLY A 326 -1.82 -2.76 26.73
C GLY A 326 -2.49 -4.07 26.30
N THR A 327 -2.92 -4.22 25.04
CA THR A 327 -3.65 -5.41 24.57
C THR A 327 -2.75 -6.64 24.64
N GLY A 328 -3.11 -7.62 25.47
CA GLY A 328 -2.29 -8.79 25.81
C GLY A 328 -1.13 -8.51 26.76
N GLY A 329 -0.99 -7.27 27.22
CA GLY A 329 0.02 -6.81 28.16
C GLY A 329 -0.22 -7.26 29.61
N PRO A 330 0.63 -6.82 30.55
CA PRO A 330 0.54 -7.21 31.96
C PRO A 330 -0.76 -6.80 32.66
N GLY A 331 -1.43 -5.74 32.20
CA GLY A 331 -2.70 -5.27 32.75
C GLY A 331 -3.92 -6.10 32.31
N ALA A 332 -3.79 -6.87 31.22
CA ALA A 332 -4.86 -7.74 30.74
C ALA A 332 -5.21 -8.83 31.76
N ARG A 333 -6.47 -9.30 31.75
CA ARG A 333 -6.95 -10.33 32.70
C ARG A 333 -6.08 -11.59 32.67
N THR A 334 -5.68 -12.02 31.48
CA THR A 334 -4.69 -13.09 31.27
C THR A 334 -3.66 -12.62 30.24
N PRO A 335 -2.46 -12.18 30.68
CA PRO A 335 -1.42 -11.69 29.77
C PRO A 335 -0.94 -12.74 28.77
N GLY A 336 -0.50 -12.28 27.59
CA GLY A 336 0.16 -13.12 26.57
C GLY A 336 -0.79 -13.93 25.66
N LEU A 337 -2.10 -13.67 25.69
CA LEU A 337 -3.08 -14.36 24.83
C LEU A 337 -3.53 -13.56 23.61
N ALA A 338 -3.12 -12.30 23.49
CA ALA A 338 -3.53 -11.45 22.39
C ALA A 338 -2.91 -11.88 21.06
N THR A 339 -3.55 -11.47 19.96
CA THR A 339 -3.04 -11.68 18.60
C THR A 339 -2.75 -10.38 17.85
N ALA A 340 -3.42 -9.29 18.22
CA ALA A 340 -3.19 -7.92 17.74
C ALA A 340 -3.97 -6.90 18.60
N ALA A 341 -3.56 -5.64 18.59
CA ALA A 341 -4.32 -4.55 19.19
C ALA A 341 -5.54 -4.19 18.32
N ILE A 342 -5.33 -3.98 17.02
CA ILE A 342 -6.38 -3.83 16.01
C ILE A 342 -6.24 -4.94 14.95
N GLU A 343 -7.30 -5.72 14.75
CA GLU A 343 -7.32 -6.83 13.80
C GLU A 343 -8.49 -6.69 12.82
N LEU A 344 -8.19 -6.73 11.52
CA LEU A 344 -9.19 -6.77 10.45
C LEU A 344 -9.01 -8.05 9.62
N ASN A 345 -10.10 -8.78 9.43
CA ASN A 345 -10.13 -10.01 8.62
C ASN A 345 -11.28 -9.97 7.60
N THR A 346 -11.46 -8.84 6.91
CA THR A 346 -12.67 -8.59 6.11
C THR A 346 -12.59 -7.32 5.26
N SER A 347 -13.67 -6.99 4.53
CA SER A 347 -13.88 -5.75 3.77
C SER A 347 -14.22 -4.56 4.66
N GLY A 348 -13.20 -3.75 5.01
CA GLY A 348 -13.37 -2.32 5.18
C GLY A 348 -13.44 -1.76 6.60
N GLY A 349 -12.73 -0.65 6.80
CA GLY A 349 -12.70 0.11 8.05
C GLY A 349 -12.00 1.45 7.82
N TRP A 350 -12.56 2.52 8.37
CA TRP A 350 -11.99 3.87 8.28
C TRP A 350 -11.47 4.29 9.65
N PHE A 351 -10.17 4.51 9.74
CA PHE A 351 -9.47 4.86 10.97
C PHE A 351 -8.81 6.22 10.79
N GLU A 352 -9.21 7.20 11.61
CA GLU A 352 -8.70 8.56 11.57
C GLU A 352 -8.26 8.99 12.97
N ASN A 353 -7.03 9.53 13.08
CA ASN A 353 -6.42 9.94 14.35
C ASN A 353 -6.38 8.76 15.34
N VAL A 354 -5.51 7.79 15.06
CA VAL A 354 -5.41 6.56 15.86
C VAL A 354 -4.06 6.51 16.57
N ASN A 355 -4.09 6.29 17.88
CA ASN A 355 -2.91 6.10 18.73
C ASN A 355 -2.88 4.67 19.27
N ILE A 356 -1.84 3.91 18.95
CA ILE A 356 -1.68 2.51 19.35
C ILE A 356 -0.34 2.37 20.05
N HIS A 357 -0.32 1.94 21.31
CA HIS A 357 0.94 1.86 22.05
C HIS A 357 0.98 0.75 23.10
N ASP A 358 2.20 0.30 23.42
CA ASP A 358 2.47 -0.67 24.50
C ASP A 358 1.74 -2.01 24.36
N ASN A 359 1.67 -2.54 23.13
CA ASN A 359 1.00 -3.81 22.85
C ASN A 359 2.06 -4.90 22.59
N PRO A 360 2.16 -5.99 23.38
CA PRO A 360 3.11 -7.09 23.13
C PRO A 360 2.73 -8.00 21.94
N VAL A 361 2.01 -7.44 20.97
CA VAL A 361 1.49 -8.04 19.73
C VAL A 361 1.44 -6.95 18.67
N ASN A 362 1.19 -7.30 17.41
CA ASN A 362 1.04 -6.29 16.34
C ASN A 362 0.07 -5.17 16.76
N GLY A 363 0.45 -3.91 16.52
CA GLY A 363 -0.44 -2.77 16.73
C GLY A 363 -1.61 -2.84 15.74
N VAL A 364 -1.31 -3.08 14.47
CA VAL A 364 -2.33 -3.33 13.43
C VAL A 364 -2.02 -4.64 12.71
N LYS A 365 -3.04 -5.47 12.53
CA LYS A 365 -2.98 -6.75 11.81
C LYS A 365 -4.11 -6.83 10.78
N LEU A 366 -3.76 -6.78 9.50
CA LEU A 366 -4.71 -6.81 8.39
C LEU A 366 -4.63 -8.13 7.62
N TYR A 367 -5.78 -8.70 7.29
CA TYR A 367 -5.92 -9.86 6.44
C TYR A 367 -7.14 -9.74 5.52
N MET A 368 -6.98 -10.05 4.23
CA MET A 368 -8.07 -10.02 3.22
C MET A 368 -8.76 -8.66 3.07
N THR A 369 -8.03 -7.58 3.36
CA THR A 369 -8.52 -6.19 3.25
C THR A 369 -8.49 -5.69 1.81
N ASP A 370 -9.28 -4.67 1.53
CA ASP A 370 -9.46 -4.07 0.20
C ASP A 370 -9.43 -2.52 0.30
N PRO A 371 -9.65 -1.78 -0.80
CA PRO A 371 -9.61 -0.30 -0.78
C PRO A 371 -10.63 0.38 0.12
N SER A 372 -11.60 -0.33 0.69
CA SER A 372 -12.49 0.23 1.72
C SER A 372 -11.85 0.30 3.12
N THR A 373 -10.60 -0.17 3.25
CA THR A 373 -9.79 -0.05 4.46
C THR A 373 -8.82 1.12 4.35
N THR A 374 -8.91 2.08 5.26
CA THR A 374 -8.09 3.29 5.26
C THR A 374 -7.63 3.65 6.66
N PHE A 375 -6.35 3.98 6.80
CA PHE A 375 -5.77 4.58 8.00
C PHE A 375 -5.23 5.96 7.64
N VAL A 376 -5.63 6.98 8.41
CA VAL A 376 -5.18 8.38 8.26
C VAL A 376 -4.72 8.88 9.61
N ASN A 377 -3.53 9.47 9.68
CA ASN A 377 -2.93 9.99 10.92
C ASN A 377 -2.89 8.91 12.02
N THR A 378 -2.10 7.87 11.79
CA THR A 378 -1.98 6.74 12.72
C THR A 378 -0.58 6.67 13.31
N THR A 379 -0.49 6.61 14.63
CA THR A 379 0.77 6.41 15.36
C THR A 379 0.75 5.05 16.04
N ILE A 380 1.80 4.25 15.82
CA ILE A 380 1.99 2.93 16.43
C ILE A 380 3.35 2.94 17.11
N THR A 381 3.38 2.81 18.44
CA THR A 381 4.63 2.77 19.21
C THR A 381 4.71 1.53 20.07
N SER A 382 5.93 1.03 20.34
CA SER A 382 6.16 -0.06 21.29
C SER A 382 5.21 -1.26 21.09
N SER A 383 4.98 -1.62 19.83
CA SER A 383 4.02 -2.65 19.44
C SER A 383 4.68 -3.76 18.63
N GLY A 384 4.30 -4.99 18.91
CA GLY A 384 4.85 -6.20 18.29
C GLY A 384 5.25 -7.23 19.33
N ALA A 385 5.27 -8.49 18.93
CA ALA A 385 5.67 -9.59 19.80
C ALA A 385 7.19 -9.60 20.01
N SER A 386 7.62 -9.81 21.26
CA SER A 386 9.05 -9.97 21.59
C SER A 386 9.63 -11.30 21.06
N MET A 387 8.79 -12.32 20.92
CA MET A 387 9.09 -13.64 20.39
C MET A 387 8.07 -14.02 19.32
N GLY A 388 8.47 -14.78 18.31
CA GLY A 388 7.58 -15.19 17.21
C GLY A 388 8.26 -15.11 15.85
N GLY A 389 7.47 -15.32 14.80
CA GLY A 389 7.95 -15.10 13.42
C GLY A 389 8.01 -13.62 13.09
N THR A 390 8.70 -13.25 12.00
CA THR A 390 8.88 -11.86 11.55
C THR A 390 7.58 -11.05 11.54
N HIS A 391 6.47 -11.67 11.10
CA HIS A 391 5.15 -11.04 11.06
C HIS A 391 4.58 -10.66 12.44
N ASP A 392 4.81 -11.46 13.48
CA ASP A 392 4.25 -11.17 14.81
C ASP A 392 5.01 -10.03 15.51
N LYS A 393 6.29 -9.83 15.15
CA LYS A 393 7.16 -8.82 15.76
C LYS A 393 6.97 -7.41 15.18
N ALA A 394 6.22 -7.27 14.08
CA ALA A 394 6.05 -5.99 13.42
C ALA A 394 5.06 -5.08 14.14
N GLY A 395 5.25 -3.76 14.07
CA GLY A 395 4.30 -2.78 14.60
C GLY A 395 3.02 -2.77 13.77
N PHE A 396 3.17 -2.61 12.45
CA PHE A 396 2.11 -2.73 11.46
C PHE A 396 2.34 -3.96 10.58
N TYR A 397 1.35 -4.85 10.51
CA TYR A 397 1.39 -6.02 9.65
C TYR A 397 0.16 -6.12 8.74
N SER A 398 0.40 -6.28 7.44
CA SER A 398 -0.66 -6.53 6.46
C SER A 398 -0.32 -7.71 5.56
N ARG A 399 -1.30 -8.59 5.36
CA ARG A 399 -1.18 -9.75 4.48
C ARG A 399 -2.41 -9.97 3.62
N SER A 400 -2.21 -10.42 2.37
CA SER A 400 -3.29 -10.97 1.53
C SER A 400 -4.39 -9.95 1.28
N SER A 401 -4.11 -8.87 0.53
CA SER A 401 -5.12 -7.87 0.18
C SER A 401 -5.76 -8.11 -1.20
N ASN A 402 -6.98 -7.62 -1.39
CA ASN A 402 -7.79 -7.80 -2.59
C ASN A 402 -8.08 -6.44 -3.28
N ASN A 403 -8.37 -6.47 -4.59
CA ASN A 403 -8.87 -5.31 -5.36
C ASN A 403 -8.08 -3.98 -5.20
N GLY A 404 -6.76 -4.04 -4.99
CA GLY A 404 -5.90 -2.85 -4.77
C GLY A 404 -5.50 -2.61 -3.31
N GLY A 405 -6.15 -3.30 -2.36
CA GLY A 405 -5.78 -3.32 -0.95
C GLY A 405 -5.95 -1.99 -0.20
N PRO A 406 -5.51 -1.93 1.07
CA PRO A 406 -5.76 -0.80 1.95
C PRO A 406 -4.98 0.46 1.53
N THR A 407 -5.37 1.60 2.08
CA THR A 407 -4.65 2.88 1.93
C THR A 407 -4.14 3.39 3.29
N LEU A 408 -2.86 3.74 3.38
CA LEU A 408 -2.22 4.30 4.59
C LEU A 408 -1.70 5.72 4.32
N GLN A 409 -2.19 6.70 5.06
CA GLN A 409 -1.79 8.11 4.92
C GLN A 409 -1.30 8.65 6.25
N ASN A 410 -0.11 9.24 6.26
CA ASN A 410 0.51 9.81 7.46
C ASN A 410 0.53 8.79 8.62
N ILE A 411 1.31 7.71 8.41
CA ILE A 411 1.50 6.66 9.41
C ILE A 411 2.90 6.74 10.01
N SER A 412 2.98 6.72 11.33
CA SER A 412 4.23 6.66 12.09
C SER A 412 4.29 5.36 12.87
N VAL A 413 5.39 4.60 12.73
CA VAL A 413 5.62 3.35 13.44
C VAL A 413 7.00 3.32 14.08
N SER A 414 7.07 3.09 15.39
CA SER A 414 8.34 3.06 16.11
C SER A 414 8.41 2.08 17.28
N ASP A 415 9.63 1.82 17.74
CA ASP A 415 9.95 0.93 18.86
C ASP A 415 9.37 -0.50 18.70
N SER A 416 9.17 -0.97 17.46
CA SER A 416 8.69 -2.33 17.22
C SER A 416 9.85 -3.34 17.43
N PRO A 417 9.64 -4.50 18.08
CA PRO A 417 10.68 -5.52 18.24
C PRO A 417 11.14 -6.21 16.94
N GLY A 418 10.44 -5.98 15.84
CA GLY A 418 10.73 -6.45 14.48
C GLY A 418 10.70 -5.29 13.50
N SER A 419 10.17 -5.51 12.29
CA SER A 419 10.07 -4.43 11.30
C SER A 419 9.01 -3.42 11.73
N GLY A 420 9.16 -2.13 11.43
CA GLY A 420 8.10 -1.16 11.73
C GLY A 420 6.84 -1.47 10.92
N ILE A 421 6.96 -1.42 9.59
CA ILE A 421 5.88 -1.76 8.66
C ILE A 421 6.26 -3.02 7.88
N PHE A 422 5.46 -4.09 8.02
CA PHE A 422 5.63 -5.30 7.22
C PHE A 422 4.37 -5.60 6.39
N ILE A 423 4.52 -5.54 5.06
CA ILE A 423 3.45 -5.79 4.10
C ILE A 423 3.79 -6.96 3.19
N THR A 424 2.83 -7.88 2.99
CA THR A 424 3.07 -9.07 2.17
C THR A 424 1.86 -9.59 1.40
N LYS A 425 2.08 -10.17 0.21
CA LYS A 425 1.05 -10.87 -0.58
C LYS A 425 -0.15 -9.99 -0.94
N GLY A 426 -0.05 -9.08 -1.89
CA GLY A 426 -1.19 -8.26 -2.29
C GLY A 426 -0.79 -6.89 -2.85
N SER A 427 -1.63 -5.88 -2.65
CA SER A 427 -1.34 -4.48 -2.98
C SER A 427 -1.68 -3.55 -1.81
N ILE A 428 -1.03 -2.39 -1.76
CA ILE A 428 -1.29 -1.34 -0.78
C ILE A 428 -0.90 -0.01 -1.41
N SER A 429 -1.55 1.06 -1.01
CA SER A 429 -1.17 2.40 -1.42
C SER A 429 -1.07 3.34 -0.23
N GLY A 430 -0.39 4.47 -0.41
CA GLY A 430 -0.27 5.41 0.68
C GLY A 430 0.64 6.59 0.41
N SER A 431 0.70 7.46 1.41
CA SER A 431 1.71 8.51 1.47
C SER A 431 2.16 8.80 2.90
N ASP A 432 3.34 9.41 3.02
CA ASP A 432 3.89 9.94 4.27
C ASP A 432 4.04 8.85 5.34
N TRP A 433 4.84 7.82 5.02
CA TRP A 433 5.16 6.74 5.96
C TRP A 433 6.44 7.10 6.71
N TYR A 434 6.39 7.05 8.03
CA TYR A 434 7.54 7.30 8.89
C TYR A 434 7.78 6.09 9.79
N SER A 435 8.92 5.44 9.66
CA SER A 435 9.23 4.22 10.41
C SER A 435 10.63 4.31 11.03
N HIS A 436 10.70 4.34 12.37
CA HIS A 436 11.96 4.63 13.07
C HIS A 436 12.16 3.83 14.36
N ASP A 437 13.41 3.68 14.79
CA ASP A 437 13.80 2.99 16.04
C ASP A 437 13.28 1.54 16.16
N ASN A 438 13.02 0.86 15.03
CA ASN A 438 12.53 -0.51 15.05
C ASN A 438 13.67 -1.53 15.11
N GLY A 439 13.45 -2.68 15.73
CA GLY A 439 14.48 -3.71 15.93
C GLY A 439 14.93 -4.44 14.65
N ALA A 440 14.17 -4.34 13.55
CA ALA A 440 14.51 -4.89 12.25
C ALA A 440 14.41 -3.81 11.16
N GLU A 441 13.73 -4.07 10.04
CA GLU A 441 13.66 -3.15 8.91
C GLU A 441 12.66 -2.01 9.16
N GLY A 442 12.88 -0.82 8.62
CA GLY A 442 11.89 0.26 8.68
C GLY A 442 10.60 -0.14 7.94
N VAL A 443 10.74 -0.52 6.67
CA VAL A 443 9.66 -1.05 5.84
C VAL A 443 10.11 -2.35 5.16
N TYR A 444 9.38 -3.43 5.42
CA TYR A 444 9.58 -4.72 4.77
C TYR A 444 8.42 -5.02 3.79
N ILE A 445 8.76 -5.18 2.52
CA ILE A 445 7.87 -5.43 1.39
C ILE A 445 8.17 -6.83 0.85
N ARG A 446 7.19 -7.73 0.89
CA ARG A 446 7.40 -9.11 0.43
C ARG A 446 6.27 -9.65 -0.42
N GLU A 447 6.53 -10.08 -1.66
CA GLU A 447 5.48 -10.63 -2.55
C GLU A 447 4.30 -9.64 -2.69
N MET A 448 4.60 -8.34 -2.75
CA MET A 448 3.62 -7.25 -2.58
C MET A 448 3.76 -6.21 -3.70
N PHE A 449 2.66 -5.52 -4.03
CA PHE A 449 2.60 -4.51 -5.08
C PHE A 449 2.23 -3.12 -4.50
N PRO A 450 3.16 -2.45 -3.79
CA PRO A 450 2.91 -1.15 -3.19
C PRO A 450 3.04 0.01 -4.19
N ASN A 451 2.26 1.06 -3.97
CA ASN A 451 2.42 2.38 -4.57
C ASN A 451 2.40 3.45 -3.48
N VAL A 452 3.58 3.94 -3.10
CA VAL A 452 3.77 4.78 -1.90
C VAL A 452 4.67 5.97 -2.23
N ASP A 453 4.20 7.16 -1.84
CA ASP A 453 4.92 8.42 -1.99
C ASP A 453 5.27 9.04 -0.63
N GLY A 454 6.51 9.45 -0.42
CA GLY A 454 6.96 9.99 0.86
C GLY A 454 7.16 8.89 1.89
N ILE A 455 8.38 8.38 1.99
CA ILE A 455 8.76 7.39 3.01
C ILE A 455 10.00 7.91 3.72
N THR A 456 9.97 7.98 5.05
CA THR A 456 11.13 8.27 5.89
C THR A 456 11.40 7.08 6.79
N VAL A 457 12.61 6.52 6.72
CA VAL A 457 13.06 5.38 7.51
C VAL A 457 14.38 5.69 8.19
N GLU A 458 14.40 5.69 9.53
CA GLU A 458 15.60 6.08 10.27
C GLU A 458 15.86 5.26 11.52
N ASP A 459 17.13 5.08 11.86
CA ASP A 459 17.59 4.44 13.10
C ASP A 459 17.02 3.02 13.33
N ASN A 460 16.64 2.33 12.25
CA ASN A 460 16.17 0.94 12.34
C ASN A 460 17.34 -0.03 12.44
N GLY A 461 17.17 -1.13 13.17
CA GLY A 461 18.21 -2.12 13.44
C GLY A 461 18.74 -2.81 12.18
N ARG A 462 17.91 -2.92 11.14
CA ARG A 462 18.25 -3.46 9.81
C ARG A 462 18.01 -2.41 8.74
N SER A 463 17.90 -2.77 7.47
CA SER A 463 17.72 -1.83 6.35
C SER A 463 16.54 -0.87 6.57
N GLY A 464 16.64 0.30 5.95
CA GLY A 464 15.52 1.25 5.92
C GLY A 464 14.34 0.64 5.16
N ILE A 465 14.58 0.22 3.92
CA ILE A 465 13.61 -0.52 3.10
C ILE A 465 14.20 -1.86 2.66
N LEU A 466 13.40 -2.92 2.79
CA LEU A 466 13.67 -4.22 2.17
C LEU A 466 12.52 -4.59 1.23
N VAL A 467 12.84 -4.75 -0.05
CA VAL A 467 11.94 -5.32 -1.07
C VAL A 467 12.41 -6.72 -1.40
N TYR A 468 11.54 -7.70 -1.16
CA TYR A 468 11.82 -9.11 -1.41
C TYR A 468 10.75 -9.73 -2.32
N ASP A 469 11.17 -10.40 -3.39
CA ASP A 469 10.30 -11.19 -4.28
C ASP A 469 9.04 -10.42 -4.72
N SER A 470 9.22 -9.17 -5.15
CA SER A 470 8.12 -8.24 -5.49
C SER A 470 8.35 -7.66 -6.88
N LYS A 471 7.29 -7.63 -7.72
CA LYS A 471 7.42 -7.39 -9.18
C LYS A 471 6.84 -6.05 -9.67
N GLN A 472 6.02 -5.40 -8.86
CA GLN A 472 5.36 -4.13 -9.19
C GLN A 472 5.42 -3.21 -7.98
N VAL A 473 6.52 -2.47 -7.86
CA VAL A 473 6.82 -1.66 -6.68
C VAL A 473 7.05 -0.24 -7.15
N TRP A 474 6.26 0.70 -6.65
CA TRP A 474 6.45 2.13 -6.92
C TRP A 474 6.68 2.86 -5.61
N LEU A 475 7.94 3.24 -5.37
CA LEU A 475 8.35 4.08 -4.26
C LEU A 475 8.81 5.43 -4.82
N SER A 476 8.34 6.52 -4.22
CA SER A 476 8.84 7.86 -4.51
C SER A 476 9.11 8.67 -3.26
N ASN A 477 10.08 9.58 -3.34
CA ASN A 477 10.46 10.48 -2.25
C ASN A 477 10.83 9.70 -0.97
N VAL A 478 11.79 8.78 -1.10
CA VAL A 478 12.27 7.94 0.01
C VAL A 478 13.49 8.60 0.67
N THR A 479 13.48 8.71 1.98
CA THR A 479 14.64 9.13 2.80
C THR A 479 15.00 8.01 3.76
N SER A 480 16.18 7.44 3.58
CA SER A 480 16.76 6.44 4.48
C SER A 480 17.94 7.05 5.25
N SER A 481 17.98 6.90 6.57
CA SER A 481 19.15 7.35 7.34
C SER A 481 19.50 6.51 8.57
N ASN A 482 20.80 6.31 8.80
CA ASN A 482 21.35 5.64 10.00
C ASN A 482 20.78 4.23 10.30
N ASN A 483 20.26 3.53 9.29
CA ASN A 483 19.71 2.19 9.46
C ASN A 483 20.82 1.12 9.42
N GLY A 484 20.52 -0.09 9.89
CA GLY A 484 21.37 -1.27 9.69
C GLY A 484 22.42 -1.53 10.76
N LEU A 485 22.41 -0.81 11.90
CA LEU A 485 23.41 -0.98 12.96
C LEU A 485 23.43 -2.37 13.61
N SER A 486 22.30 -3.10 13.57
CA SER A 486 22.18 -4.48 14.06
C SER A 486 22.27 -5.53 12.95
N ALA A 487 22.44 -5.12 11.69
CA ALA A 487 22.62 -6.02 10.56
C ALA A 487 24.07 -6.55 10.50
N THR A 488 24.24 -7.70 9.85
CA THR A 488 25.56 -8.35 9.70
C THR A 488 26.09 -8.37 8.28
N SER A 489 25.32 -7.84 7.33
CA SER A 489 25.60 -7.93 5.91
C SER A 489 24.78 -6.90 5.11
N PRO A 490 25.21 -6.55 3.88
CA PRO A 490 24.51 -5.57 3.02
C PRO A 490 23.04 -5.92 2.71
N ASP A 491 22.74 -7.20 2.47
CA ASP A 491 21.38 -7.72 2.23
C ASP A 491 20.42 -7.51 3.41
N GLN A 492 20.94 -7.15 4.58
CA GLN A 492 20.16 -6.87 5.78
C GLN A 492 20.27 -5.42 6.26
N GLY A 493 21.22 -4.63 5.76
CA GLY A 493 21.65 -3.41 6.44
C GLY A 493 21.96 -2.22 5.56
N ALA A 494 21.91 -2.35 4.23
CA ALA A 494 21.96 -1.18 3.36
C ALA A 494 20.69 -0.33 3.53
N GLY A 495 20.75 0.95 3.16
CA GLY A 495 19.58 1.84 3.26
C GLY A 495 18.37 1.30 2.50
N LEU A 496 18.59 0.95 1.23
CA LEU A 496 17.59 0.36 0.34
C LEU A 496 18.07 -1.01 -0.15
N VAL A 497 17.28 -2.06 0.10
CA VAL A 497 17.61 -3.44 -0.26
C VAL A 497 16.57 -4.01 -1.21
N PHE A 498 17.02 -4.60 -2.31
CA PHE A 498 16.18 -5.24 -3.32
C PHE A 498 16.69 -6.66 -3.60
N ILE A 499 15.92 -7.68 -3.23
CA ILE A 499 16.30 -9.09 -3.43
C ILE A 499 15.19 -9.78 -4.21
N LYS A 500 15.52 -10.41 -5.35
CA LYS A 500 14.52 -11.02 -6.23
C LYS A 500 13.42 -10.03 -6.64
N SER A 501 13.79 -8.75 -6.71
CA SER A 501 12.88 -7.66 -7.00
C SER A 501 12.67 -7.62 -8.51
N ASN A 502 11.64 -8.36 -8.93
CA ASN A 502 11.39 -8.77 -10.29
C ASN A 502 12.51 -9.66 -10.87
N ASP A 503 12.20 -10.94 -11.06
CA ASP A 503 13.14 -12.00 -11.44
C ASP A 503 12.87 -12.53 -12.86
N VAL A 504 11.87 -11.99 -13.56
CA VAL A 504 11.51 -12.36 -14.94
C VAL A 504 10.99 -11.13 -15.68
N MET A 505 11.60 -10.79 -16.82
CA MET A 505 11.11 -9.73 -17.69
C MET A 505 9.67 -10.00 -18.12
N SER A 506 8.76 -9.08 -17.79
CA SER A 506 7.35 -9.18 -18.13
C SER A 506 6.75 -7.80 -18.38
N ALA A 507 6.01 -7.66 -19.47
CA ALA A 507 5.45 -6.37 -19.86
C ALA A 507 4.56 -5.78 -18.75
N GLY A 508 4.96 -4.63 -18.20
CA GLY A 508 4.22 -3.90 -17.17
C GLY A 508 4.64 -4.19 -15.72
N ASN A 509 5.63 -5.06 -15.50
CA ASN A 509 6.25 -5.23 -14.18
C ASN A 509 7.50 -4.34 -14.11
N ILE A 510 7.57 -3.51 -13.07
CA ILE A 510 8.70 -2.62 -12.81
C ILE A 510 8.84 -2.45 -11.30
N VAL A 511 10.07 -2.49 -10.81
CA VAL A 511 10.42 -2.06 -9.47
C VAL A 511 11.10 -0.71 -9.61
N ARG A 512 10.54 0.33 -8.99
CA ARG A 512 11.04 1.70 -9.14
C ARG A 512 11.18 2.39 -7.80
N CYS A 513 12.33 3.04 -7.62
CA CYS A 513 12.58 4.04 -6.59
C CYS A 513 12.87 5.38 -7.28
N ARG A 514 12.06 6.42 -7.06
CA ARG A 514 12.26 7.75 -7.65
C ARG A 514 12.45 8.81 -6.58
N GLY A 515 13.50 9.62 -6.69
CA GLY A 515 13.81 10.64 -5.68
C GLY A 515 14.13 9.98 -4.34
N CYS A 516 15.00 8.98 -4.37
CA CYS A 516 15.36 8.20 -3.19
C CYS A 516 16.72 8.66 -2.65
N SER A 517 16.87 8.71 -1.34
CA SER A 517 18.11 9.07 -0.69
C SER A 517 18.48 8.09 0.42
N SER A 518 19.78 7.87 0.60
CA SER A 518 20.35 7.10 1.71
C SER A 518 21.50 7.88 2.34
N THR A 519 21.48 8.06 3.67
CA THR A 519 22.47 8.84 4.40
C THR A 519 22.96 8.09 5.63
N GLY A 520 24.26 7.76 5.69
CA GLY A 520 24.85 7.14 6.88
C GLY A 520 24.34 5.72 7.21
N ASP A 521 23.65 5.05 6.28
CA ASP A 521 23.21 3.67 6.47
C ASP A 521 24.41 2.72 6.55
N ALA A 522 24.34 1.74 7.46
CA ALA A 522 25.51 1.05 7.96
C ALA A 522 26.21 0.14 6.93
N TRP A 523 25.50 -0.39 5.93
CA TRP A 523 26.05 -1.39 5.01
C TRP A 523 25.93 -1.02 3.52
N GLY A 524 26.02 0.26 3.19
CA GLY A 524 25.86 0.77 1.82
C GLY A 524 24.57 1.56 1.65
N GLY A 525 24.47 2.26 0.53
CA GLY A 525 23.25 3.02 0.20
C GLY A 525 22.16 2.12 -0.39
N VAL A 526 22.53 1.37 -1.43
CA VAL A 526 21.64 0.48 -2.16
C VAL A 526 22.31 -0.88 -2.35
N TYR A 527 21.61 -1.95 -1.98
CA TYR A 527 22.00 -3.33 -2.26
C TYR A 527 20.95 -4.02 -3.13
N ILE A 528 21.39 -4.66 -4.21
CA ILE A 528 20.55 -5.35 -5.19
C ILE A 528 21.08 -6.77 -5.37
N GLU A 529 20.19 -7.76 -5.28
CA GLU A 529 20.52 -9.16 -5.50
C GLU A 529 19.45 -9.83 -6.36
N ASP A 530 19.87 -10.61 -7.34
CA ASP A 530 19.01 -11.40 -8.20
C ASP A 530 17.81 -10.61 -8.77
N SER A 531 18.03 -9.39 -9.26
CA SER A 531 16.96 -8.46 -9.65
C SER A 531 17.21 -7.83 -11.02
N ILE A 532 16.13 -7.70 -11.82
CA ILE A 532 16.12 -7.11 -13.17
C ILE A 532 14.86 -6.25 -13.38
N ASP A 533 14.83 -5.37 -14.38
CA ASP A 533 13.74 -4.38 -14.57
C ASP A 533 13.50 -3.53 -13.31
N LEU A 534 14.60 -3.23 -12.61
CA LEU A 534 14.66 -2.35 -11.46
C LEU A 534 15.24 -1.01 -11.89
N ARG A 535 14.54 0.07 -11.53
CA ARG A 535 14.91 1.43 -11.87
C ARG A 535 15.11 2.31 -10.65
N LEU A 536 16.28 2.93 -10.59
CA LEU A 536 16.62 4.00 -9.67
C LEU A 536 16.62 5.32 -10.45
N GLU A 537 15.72 6.23 -10.11
CA GLU A 537 15.59 7.55 -10.75
C GLU A 537 15.90 8.64 -9.70
N ASP A 538 16.80 9.57 -10.00
CA ASP A 538 17.16 10.69 -9.12
C ASP A 538 17.61 10.19 -7.71
N LEU A 539 18.64 9.35 -7.66
CA LEU A 539 19.17 8.76 -6.42
C LEU A 539 20.26 9.63 -5.78
N GLU A 540 20.22 9.80 -4.46
CA GLU A 540 21.31 10.42 -3.69
C GLU A 540 21.84 9.44 -2.63
N VAL A 541 23.17 9.27 -2.54
CA VAL A 541 23.78 8.45 -1.48
C VAL A 541 24.88 9.24 -0.78
N HIS A 542 24.76 9.39 0.54
CA HIS A 542 25.70 10.12 1.39
C HIS A 542 26.35 9.21 2.43
N ASP A 543 27.67 9.13 2.37
CA ASP A 543 28.54 8.55 3.40
C ASP A 543 28.10 7.14 3.86
N PRO A 544 28.01 6.15 2.95
CA PRO A 544 27.65 4.78 3.31
C PRO A 544 28.66 4.18 4.31
N GLY A 545 28.14 3.39 5.25
CA GLY A 545 28.90 2.77 6.34
C GLY A 545 29.66 1.50 5.96
N ASN A 546 30.42 0.98 6.93
CA ASN A 546 31.15 -0.30 6.89
C ASN A 546 32.03 -0.54 5.65
N GLY A 547 32.48 0.52 5.00
CA GLY A 547 33.32 0.45 3.80
C GLY A 547 32.65 -0.30 2.65
N GLN A 548 31.33 -0.33 2.59
CA GLN A 548 30.56 -0.92 1.48
C GLN A 548 30.39 0.08 0.33
N PRO A 549 30.19 -0.40 -0.90
CA PRO A 549 29.82 0.48 -2.02
C PRO A 549 28.55 1.28 -1.73
N ALA A 550 28.42 2.45 -2.37
CA ALA A 550 27.19 3.22 -2.31
C ALA A 550 26.05 2.48 -3.03
N ILE A 551 26.36 1.85 -4.16
CA ILE A 551 25.47 0.93 -4.87
C ILE A 551 26.22 -0.38 -5.09
N GLN A 552 25.66 -1.48 -4.60
CA GLN A 552 26.15 -2.83 -4.85
C GLN A 552 25.05 -3.65 -5.51
N ALA A 553 25.36 -4.31 -6.62
CA ALA A 553 24.46 -5.23 -7.29
C ALA A 553 25.16 -6.55 -7.61
N ASP A 554 24.52 -7.67 -7.26
CA ASP A 554 25.01 -9.01 -7.55
C ASP A 554 23.92 -9.86 -8.21
N ASN A 555 24.14 -10.22 -9.47
CA ASN A 555 23.21 -11.01 -10.28
C ASN A 555 23.84 -12.34 -10.74
N ASP A 556 24.90 -12.84 -10.09
CA ASP A 556 25.49 -14.14 -10.42
C ASP A 556 24.51 -15.31 -10.23
N GLY A 557 23.49 -15.13 -9.37
CA GLY A 557 22.38 -16.08 -9.18
C GLY A 557 21.26 -15.98 -10.22
N MET A 558 21.29 -15.00 -11.12
CA MET A 558 20.22 -14.79 -12.11
C MET A 558 20.25 -15.79 -13.26
N ILE A 559 19.06 -16.25 -13.63
CA ILE A 559 18.84 -17.19 -14.74
C ILE A 559 18.31 -16.47 -15.97
N TRP A 560 17.71 -15.29 -15.79
CA TRP A 560 17.07 -14.53 -16.85
C TRP A 560 17.86 -13.27 -17.16
N ASP A 561 18.01 -13.01 -18.45
CA ASP A 561 18.60 -11.76 -18.94
C ASP A 561 17.67 -10.58 -18.65
N GLY A 562 18.26 -9.47 -18.26
CA GLY A 562 17.55 -8.22 -17.97
C GLY A 562 18.55 -7.17 -17.51
N TYR A 563 18.10 -5.93 -17.39
CA TYR A 563 18.98 -4.82 -17.02
C TYR A 563 18.48 -4.07 -15.79
N LEU A 564 19.43 -3.47 -15.07
CA LEU A 564 19.17 -2.40 -14.12
C LEU A 564 19.19 -1.05 -14.84
N GLU A 565 18.37 -0.11 -14.38
CA GLU A 565 18.38 1.27 -14.88
C GLU A 565 18.74 2.23 -13.74
N ILE A 566 19.83 2.99 -13.91
CA ILE A 566 20.23 4.07 -13.01
C ILE A 566 20.15 5.36 -13.80
N LEU A 567 19.15 6.18 -13.51
CA LEU A 567 18.82 7.40 -14.24
C LEU A 567 18.95 8.60 -13.30
N GLY A 568 20.11 9.24 -13.30
CA GLY A 568 20.47 10.29 -12.34
C GLY A 568 20.85 9.69 -10.99
N ALA A 569 22.13 9.76 -10.63
CA ALA A 569 22.60 9.33 -9.32
C ALA A 569 23.78 10.17 -8.85
N ASP A 570 23.67 10.78 -7.67
CA ASP A 570 24.72 11.58 -7.05
C ASP A 570 25.27 10.87 -5.82
N ILE A 571 26.57 10.58 -5.83
CA ILE A 571 27.21 9.71 -4.83
C ILE A 571 28.31 10.46 -4.08
N TRP A 572 28.17 10.56 -2.76
CA TRP A 572 29.18 11.03 -1.82
C TRP A 572 29.66 9.84 -0.98
N MET A 573 30.90 9.42 -1.20
CA MET A 573 31.48 8.28 -0.50
C MET A 573 32.95 8.51 -0.15
N ASN A 574 33.34 8.00 1.02
CA ASN A 574 34.67 8.26 1.57
C ASN A 574 35.33 6.96 2.07
N SER A 575 35.61 6.02 1.15
CA SER A 575 36.31 4.75 1.43
C SER A 575 37.35 4.45 0.34
N SER A 576 38.63 4.69 0.65
CA SER A 576 39.73 4.61 -0.33
C SER A 576 39.92 3.26 -1.01
N SER A 577 39.51 2.16 -0.37
CA SER A 577 39.73 0.79 -0.88
C SER A 577 38.48 0.12 -1.44
N THR A 578 37.38 0.85 -1.54
CA THR A 578 36.10 0.32 -1.99
C THR A 578 35.65 1.08 -3.24
N PRO A 579 35.10 0.40 -4.26
CA PRO A 579 34.44 1.10 -5.36
C PRO A 579 33.23 1.89 -4.84
N ALA A 580 32.93 3.02 -5.49
CA ALA A 580 31.70 3.74 -5.22
C ALA A 580 30.48 2.93 -5.66
N ILE A 581 30.62 2.23 -6.78
CA ILE A 581 29.58 1.35 -7.34
C ILE A 581 30.24 0.03 -7.74
N ASP A 582 29.64 -1.08 -7.31
CA ASP A 582 30.10 -2.43 -7.62
C ASP A 582 28.97 -3.24 -8.26
N LEU A 583 29.17 -3.65 -9.51
CA LEU A 583 28.20 -4.41 -10.30
C LEU A 583 28.82 -5.77 -10.67
N ASN A 584 28.30 -6.85 -10.09
CA ASN A 584 28.80 -8.21 -10.29
C ASN A 584 27.82 -9.05 -11.13
N VAL A 585 28.21 -9.37 -12.38
CA VAL A 585 27.39 -10.12 -13.34
C VAL A 585 26.07 -9.41 -13.63
N VAL A 586 26.16 -8.10 -13.91
CA VAL A 586 25.00 -7.22 -14.08
C VAL A 586 25.06 -6.55 -15.45
N ASP A 587 23.94 -6.56 -16.16
CA ASP A 587 23.73 -5.65 -17.30
C ASP A 587 22.96 -4.41 -16.82
N ALA A 588 23.38 -3.23 -17.28
CA ALA A 588 22.79 -1.99 -16.81
C ALA A 588 22.78 -0.88 -17.86
N ARG A 589 21.83 0.04 -17.70
CA ARG A 589 21.77 1.32 -18.39
C ARG A 589 21.92 2.43 -17.37
N ILE A 590 23.09 3.06 -17.38
CA ILE A 590 23.45 4.13 -16.48
C ILE A 590 23.48 5.43 -17.29
N ASP A 591 22.67 6.41 -16.89
CA ASP A 591 22.63 7.74 -17.47
C ASP A 591 22.63 8.79 -16.36
N GLY A 592 23.49 9.81 -16.46
CA GLY A 592 23.51 10.89 -15.47
C GLY A 592 24.13 10.53 -14.11
N LEU A 593 25.07 9.58 -14.05
CA LEU A 593 25.77 9.26 -12.80
C LEU A 593 26.87 10.30 -12.50
N VAL A 594 26.91 10.83 -11.28
CA VAL A 594 27.94 11.75 -10.80
C VAL A 594 28.56 11.25 -9.51
N LEU A 595 29.84 10.86 -9.56
CA LEU A 595 30.63 10.60 -8.36
C LEU A 595 31.16 11.94 -7.82
N MET A 596 30.61 12.40 -6.70
CA MET A 596 30.86 13.75 -6.18
C MET A 596 32.21 13.88 -5.48
N THR A 597 32.68 12.80 -4.86
CA THR A 597 33.95 12.69 -4.13
C THR A 597 34.99 11.91 -4.94
N SER A 598 36.24 11.85 -4.47
CA SER A 598 37.31 11.07 -5.13
C SER A 598 37.95 10.00 -4.22
N ASN A 599 37.51 9.87 -2.97
CA ASN A 599 38.07 8.88 -2.05
C ASN A 599 37.33 7.54 -2.13
N HIS A 600 37.46 6.88 -3.28
CA HIS A 600 36.94 5.54 -3.63
C HIS A 600 37.63 5.05 -4.90
N THR A 601 37.48 3.77 -5.25
CA THR A 601 38.11 3.20 -6.46
C THR A 601 37.23 3.29 -7.73
N GLY A 602 36.22 4.16 -7.71
CA GLY A 602 35.40 4.47 -8.89
C GLY A 602 34.27 3.47 -9.14
N LEU A 603 34.01 3.14 -10.40
CA LEU A 603 33.00 2.16 -10.82
C LEU A 603 33.66 0.82 -11.18
N ASN A 604 33.27 -0.26 -10.51
CA ASN A 604 33.62 -1.62 -10.88
C ASN A 604 32.41 -2.33 -11.51
N TRP A 605 32.59 -2.89 -12.70
CA TRP A 605 31.50 -3.48 -13.46
C TRP A 605 31.94 -4.73 -14.21
N LEU A 606 31.42 -5.87 -13.75
CA LEU A 606 31.43 -7.14 -14.45
C LEU A 606 30.08 -7.32 -15.16
N GLY A 607 30.11 -7.30 -16.50
CA GLY A 607 28.94 -7.46 -17.34
C GLY A 607 28.38 -8.88 -17.34
N SER A 608 27.21 -9.06 -17.96
CA SER A 608 26.58 -10.36 -18.14
C SER A 608 26.36 -10.66 -19.63
N ALA A 609 25.13 -10.70 -20.12
CA ALA A 609 24.78 -11.28 -21.42
C ALA A 609 24.25 -10.26 -22.43
N VAL A 610 23.65 -9.16 -21.97
CA VAL A 610 23.02 -8.16 -22.85
C VAL A 610 23.84 -6.86 -22.94
N PRO A 611 23.75 -6.12 -24.07
CA PRO A 611 24.43 -4.85 -24.20
C PRO A 611 24.06 -3.85 -23.10
N SER A 612 25.08 -3.25 -22.51
CA SER A 612 24.98 -2.26 -21.43
C SER A 612 25.27 -0.85 -21.96
N ALA A 613 24.89 0.18 -21.18
CA ALA A 613 25.13 1.57 -21.54
C ALA A 613 25.62 2.42 -20.36
N LEU A 614 26.54 3.35 -20.61
CA LEU A 614 27.03 4.35 -19.66
C LEU A 614 27.12 5.73 -20.30
N SER A 615 26.18 6.62 -19.97
CA SER A 615 25.99 7.89 -20.68
C SER A 615 25.96 9.08 -19.72
N ASN A 616 26.37 10.26 -20.22
CA ASN A 616 26.25 11.55 -19.52
C ASN A 616 26.72 11.52 -18.06
N SER A 617 27.80 10.80 -17.80
CA SER A 617 28.24 10.49 -16.44
C SER A 617 29.60 11.10 -16.14
N THR A 618 29.83 11.51 -14.90
CA THR A 618 31.10 12.04 -14.41
C THR A 618 31.68 11.10 -13.36
N LEU A 619 32.83 10.49 -13.66
CA LEU A 619 33.51 9.57 -12.75
C LEU A 619 34.71 10.26 -12.10
N ARG A 620 34.87 9.98 -10.81
CA ARG A 620 35.98 10.39 -9.95
C ARG A 620 36.48 9.18 -9.17
N GLY A 621 37.69 9.26 -8.64
CA GLY A 621 38.21 8.21 -7.75
C GLY A 621 39.72 8.05 -7.79
N GLN A 622 40.23 7.30 -6.82
CA GLN A 622 41.60 6.81 -6.80
C GLN A 622 41.87 5.82 -7.94
N ASP A 623 40.84 5.09 -8.36
CA ASP A 623 40.69 4.46 -9.67
C ASP A 623 39.42 5.01 -10.33
N CYS A 624 39.27 4.84 -11.63
CA CYS A 624 38.19 5.47 -12.38
C CYS A 624 37.06 4.50 -12.72
N LEU A 625 37.42 3.48 -13.50
CA LEU A 625 36.48 2.60 -14.16
C LEU A 625 37.18 1.26 -14.41
N THR A 626 36.57 0.19 -13.94
CA THR A 626 36.97 -1.19 -14.23
C THR A 626 35.82 -1.89 -14.91
N LEU A 627 36.06 -2.37 -16.13
CA LEU A 627 35.12 -3.11 -16.96
C LEU A 627 35.66 -4.51 -17.22
N ALA A 628 34.83 -5.52 -17.00
CA ALA A 628 35.16 -6.91 -17.27
C ALA A 628 33.99 -7.61 -17.96
N SER A 629 34.30 -8.50 -18.90
CA SER A 629 33.35 -9.41 -19.53
C SER A 629 32.12 -8.72 -20.14
N MET A 630 32.26 -7.49 -20.64
CA MET A 630 31.16 -6.75 -21.26
C MET A 630 30.90 -7.27 -22.68
N PRO A 631 29.71 -7.83 -23.00
CA PRO A 631 29.40 -8.28 -24.37
C PRO A 631 29.38 -7.13 -25.37
N LEU A 632 28.89 -5.97 -24.91
CA LEU A 632 28.98 -4.68 -25.54
C LEU A 632 28.65 -3.62 -24.49
N LEU A 633 29.53 -2.64 -24.28
CA LEU A 633 29.23 -1.40 -23.57
C LEU A 633 29.22 -0.24 -24.54
N GLU A 634 28.09 0.44 -24.66
CA GLU A 634 28.00 1.71 -25.38
C GLU A 634 28.09 2.88 -24.39
N SER A 635 28.98 3.82 -24.66
CA SER A 635 29.15 5.00 -23.82
C SER A 635 29.16 6.28 -24.64
N TRP A 636 28.49 7.31 -24.11
CA TRP A 636 28.42 8.64 -24.70
C TRP A 636 28.60 9.71 -23.65
N ASN A 637 29.43 10.72 -23.94
CA ASN A 637 29.63 11.87 -23.05
C ASN A 637 30.03 11.45 -21.62
N LEU A 638 30.99 10.52 -21.52
CA LEU A 638 31.60 10.13 -20.26
C LEU A 638 32.74 11.10 -19.91
N ASP A 639 32.61 11.79 -18.78
CA ASP A 639 33.67 12.63 -18.22
C ASP A 639 34.47 11.84 -17.17
N LEU A 640 35.68 11.44 -17.53
CA LEU A 640 36.66 10.93 -16.58
C LEU A 640 37.42 12.13 -15.99
N HIS A 641 36.93 12.63 -14.86
CA HIS A 641 37.33 13.90 -14.26
C HIS A 641 38.83 13.98 -13.93
N ALA A 642 39.38 15.18 -13.71
CA ALA A 642 40.80 15.36 -13.37
C ALA A 642 41.23 14.71 -12.03
N ASP A 643 40.28 14.50 -11.12
CA ASP A 643 40.53 13.86 -9.82
C ASP A 643 40.63 12.33 -9.91
N CYS A 644 40.54 11.81 -11.12
CA CYS A 644 40.59 10.39 -11.43
C CYS A 644 42.07 9.98 -11.55
N MET A 645 42.68 9.57 -10.43
CA MET A 645 44.15 9.44 -10.31
C MET A 645 44.70 8.05 -10.69
N GLY A 646 43.83 7.06 -10.86
CA GLY A 646 44.20 5.66 -11.12
C GLY A 646 44.00 5.24 -12.56
N THR A 647 43.65 3.98 -12.77
CA THR A 647 43.53 3.41 -14.12
C THR A 647 42.09 3.29 -14.59
N VAL A 648 41.92 3.32 -15.91
CA VAL A 648 40.75 2.76 -16.59
C VAL A 648 41.15 1.38 -17.06
N SER A 649 40.56 0.34 -16.48
CA SER A 649 40.88 -1.05 -16.78
C SER A 649 39.75 -1.70 -17.57
N ILE A 650 40.06 -2.29 -18.72
CA ILE A 650 39.09 -2.97 -19.58
C ILE A 650 39.65 -4.34 -19.95
N ILE A 651 38.92 -5.40 -19.63
CA ILE A 651 39.32 -6.79 -19.89
C ILE A 651 38.16 -7.62 -20.44
N GLU A 652 38.43 -8.50 -21.40
CA GLU A 652 37.44 -9.42 -21.98
C GLU A 652 36.15 -8.72 -22.45
N SER A 653 36.28 -7.51 -23.01
CA SER A 653 35.14 -6.63 -23.25
C SER A 653 35.12 -6.01 -24.65
N GLU A 654 33.92 -5.80 -25.18
CA GLU A 654 33.66 -4.94 -26.34
C GLU A 654 33.13 -3.59 -25.85
N VAL A 655 33.86 -2.51 -26.09
CA VAL A 655 33.52 -1.18 -25.53
C VAL A 655 33.59 -0.10 -26.60
N ASN A 656 32.53 0.68 -26.72
CA ASN A 656 32.48 1.89 -27.55
C ASN A 656 32.43 3.13 -26.64
N LEU A 657 33.45 3.97 -26.70
CA LEU A 657 33.49 5.26 -25.99
C LEU A 657 33.36 6.39 -27.00
N THR A 658 32.23 7.10 -26.98
CA THR A 658 31.90 8.15 -27.94
C THR A 658 31.91 9.53 -27.28
N GLY A 659 32.75 10.44 -27.80
CA GLY A 659 32.83 11.82 -27.31
C GLY A 659 33.21 11.94 -25.83
N SER A 660 33.89 10.92 -25.28
CA SER A 660 34.29 10.90 -23.88
C SER A 660 35.55 11.75 -23.67
N SER A 661 35.64 12.43 -22.53
CA SER A 661 36.84 13.20 -22.18
C SER A 661 37.64 12.47 -21.10
N SER A 662 38.96 12.54 -21.20
CA SER A 662 39.88 11.91 -20.25
C SER A 662 40.87 12.93 -19.73
N ALA A 663 40.90 13.10 -18.40
CA ALA A 663 41.71 14.14 -17.80
C ALA A 663 43.13 13.69 -17.37
N SER A 664 43.42 12.40 -17.08
CA SER A 664 44.81 11.99 -16.76
C SER A 664 45.12 10.49 -16.56
N GLY A 665 44.13 9.59 -16.44
CA GLY A 665 44.38 8.20 -16.05
C GLY A 665 45.02 7.31 -17.14
N ALA A 666 45.91 6.40 -16.74
CA ALA A 666 46.45 5.39 -17.65
C ALA A 666 45.36 4.36 -18.03
N VAL A 667 45.17 4.12 -19.33
CA VAL A 667 44.28 3.06 -19.82
C VAL A 667 45.04 1.73 -19.84
N SER A 668 44.51 0.74 -19.14
CA SER A 668 45.00 -0.63 -19.12
C SER A 668 44.04 -1.54 -19.89
N ILE A 669 44.56 -2.22 -20.91
CA ILE A 669 43.81 -3.16 -21.73
C ILE A 669 44.25 -4.58 -21.41
N GLY A 670 43.31 -5.41 -20.96
CA GLY A 670 43.46 -6.84 -20.75
C GLY A 670 43.20 -7.65 -22.03
N PRO A 671 43.50 -8.96 -22.02
CA PRO A 671 43.29 -9.84 -23.18
C PRO A 671 41.83 -9.88 -23.62
N ASN A 672 41.60 -10.26 -24.89
CA ASN A 672 40.28 -10.44 -25.49
C ASN A 672 39.40 -9.18 -25.44
N THR A 673 40.01 -7.99 -25.52
CA THR A 673 39.31 -6.70 -25.48
C THR A 673 39.32 -6.04 -26.86
N HIS A 674 38.18 -5.49 -27.27
CA HIS A 674 38.10 -4.55 -28.39
C HIS A 674 37.54 -3.21 -27.88
N LEU A 675 38.40 -2.19 -27.85
CA LEU A 675 38.01 -0.83 -27.47
C LEU A 675 37.90 0.05 -28.72
N ARG A 676 36.75 0.69 -28.92
CA ARG A 676 36.51 1.68 -29.98
C ARG A 676 36.40 3.07 -29.35
N LEU A 677 37.36 3.92 -29.65
CA LEU A 677 37.42 5.32 -29.21
C LEU A 677 36.88 6.17 -30.36
N ILE A 678 35.60 6.55 -30.26
CA ILE A 678 34.88 7.28 -31.31
C ILE A 678 34.90 8.76 -30.97
N SER A 679 35.47 9.60 -31.83
CA SER A 679 35.59 11.05 -31.64
C SER A 679 36.20 11.42 -30.26
N THR A 680 37.10 10.55 -29.77
CA THR A 680 37.63 10.58 -28.40
C THR A 680 39.15 10.68 -28.44
N HIS A 681 39.73 11.73 -27.85
CA HIS A 681 41.19 11.95 -27.79
C HIS A 681 41.60 12.58 -26.44
N PRO A 682 42.78 12.27 -25.85
CA PRO A 682 43.86 11.41 -26.31
C PRO A 682 44.00 10.11 -25.47
N LEU A 683 42.96 9.30 -25.35
CA LEU A 683 43.06 8.00 -24.66
C LEU A 683 43.96 7.05 -25.46
N GLN A 684 45.19 6.81 -24.99
CA GLN A 684 46.11 5.82 -25.56
C GLN A 684 46.61 4.85 -24.48
N PRO A 685 46.29 3.55 -24.59
CA PRO A 685 46.83 2.55 -23.68
C PRO A 685 48.35 2.41 -23.83
N SER A 686 49.06 2.15 -22.73
CA SER A 686 50.51 1.97 -22.76
C SER A 686 50.95 0.63 -23.36
N THR A 687 50.11 -0.40 -23.26
CA THR A 687 50.38 -1.77 -23.72
C THR A 687 49.09 -2.44 -24.17
N ILE A 688 49.14 -3.18 -25.29
CA ILE A 688 47.98 -3.89 -25.84
C ILE A 688 48.34 -5.39 -25.97
N PRO A 689 47.58 -6.31 -25.35
CA PRO A 689 47.77 -7.75 -25.51
C PRO A 689 47.55 -8.23 -26.95
N SER A 690 48.12 -9.39 -27.31
CA SER A 690 48.03 -9.93 -28.68
C SER A 690 46.63 -10.34 -29.11
N SER A 691 45.70 -10.56 -28.17
CA SER A 691 44.30 -10.86 -28.44
C SER A 691 43.39 -9.64 -28.30
N SER A 692 43.93 -8.43 -28.43
CA SER A 692 43.17 -7.20 -28.20
C SER A 692 43.48 -6.14 -29.24
N THR A 693 42.48 -5.30 -29.50
CA THR A 693 42.53 -4.24 -30.52
C THR A 693 41.95 -2.95 -29.96
N VAL A 694 42.60 -1.83 -30.25
CA VAL A 694 42.06 -0.50 -29.96
C VAL A 694 41.93 0.28 -31.24
N ASP A 695 40.72 0.71 -31.57
CA ASP A 695 40.42 1.48 -32.77
C ASP A 695 40.12 2.93 -32.40
N HIS A 696 40.88 3.85 -32.98
CA HIS A 696 40.54 5.28 -32.99
C HIS A 696 39.65 5.50 -34.21
N MET A 697 38.41 5.88 -33.97
CA MET A 697 37.39 6.03 -35.00
C MET A 697 36.87 7.46 -35.06
N GLN A 698 36.56 7.92 -36.28
CA GLN A 698 36.17 9.31 -36.53
C GLN A 698 34.94 9.37 -37.45
N TYR A 699 34.14 10.43 -37.30
CA TYR A 699 33.06 10.75 -38.22
C TYR A 699 33.56 11.62 -39.38
N VAL A 700 32.88 11.48 -40.52
CA VAL A 700 33.11 12.30 -41.71
C VAL A 700 31.82 13.05 -42.03
N HIS A 701 31.81 14.36 -41.81
CA HIS A 701 30.77 15.25 -42.32
C HIS A 701 31.08 15.56 -43.79
N LEU A 702 30.45 14.83 -44.69
CA LEU A 702 30.64 14.97 -46.13
C LEU A 702 29.62 15.92 -46.73
N TRP A 703 30.09 16.89 -47.51
CA TRP A 703 29.27 17.78 -48.34
C TRP A 703 29.65 17.62 -49.81
N ALA A 704 28.65 17.42 -50.66
CA ALA A 704 28.78 17.64 -52.10
C ALA A 704 28.29 19.06 -52.38
N VAL A 705 29.15 19.93 -52.91
CA VAL A 705 28.82 21.34 -53.13
C VAL A 705 29.12 21.78 -54.55
N ASN A 706 28.45 22.81 -55.07
CA ASN A 706 28.86 23.43 -56.33
C ASN A 706 30.01 24.45 -56.12
N GLN A 707 30.36 25.18 -57.18
CA GLN A 707 31.35 26.26 -57.15
C GLN A 707 30.98 27.46 -56.24
N ASN A 708 29.72 27.58 -55.84
CA ASN A 708 29.22 28.63 -54.93
C ASN A 708 29.13 28.15 -53.47
N GLY A 709 29.43 26.88 -53.20
CA GLY A 709 29.38 26.29 -51.85
C GLY A 709 27.99 25.79 -51.43
N HIS A 710 27.01 25.78 -52.33
CA HIS A 710 25.66 25.27 -52.06
C HIS A 710 25.63 23.75 -52.13
N GLY A 711 24.94 23.11 -51.17
CA GLY A 711 24.78 21.66 -51.11
C GLY A 711 24.02 21.11 -52.33
N LEU A 712 24.56 20.07 -52.95
CA LEU A 712 24.01 19.41 -54.13
C LEU A 712 22.93 18.39 -53.75
N PRO A 713 21.65 18.64 -54.04
CA PRO A 713 20.57 17.74 -53.62
C PRO A 713 20.68 16.37 -54.27
N ASN A 714 20.59 15.27 -53.51
CA ASN A 714 20.65 13.92 -54.08
C ASN A 714 21.93 13.60 -54.88
N ALA A 715 23.03 14.30 -54.61
CA ALA A 715 24.32 13.94 -55.19
C ALA A 715 24.71 12.52 -54.79
N PHE A 716 25.23 11.75 -55.76
CA PHE A 716 25.84 10.46 -55.48
C PHE A 716 27.24 10.71 -54.93
N VAL A 717 27.61 9.99 -53.88
CA VAL A 717 28.95 10.09 -53.28
C VAL A 717 29.52 8.70 -53.07
N ASN A 718 30.83 8.59 -53.23
CA ASN A 718 31.59 7.40 -52.91
C ASN A 718 32.76 7.74 -51.99
N LEU A 719 32.93 6.97 -50.93
CA LEU A 719 34.10 7.02 -50.07
C LEU A 719 34.95 5.77 -50.32
N SER A 720 36.26 5.94 -50.44
CA SER A 720 37.22 4.84 -50.42
C SER A 720 38.30 5.09 -49.37
N PHE A 721 38.82 3.99 -48.82
CA PHE A 721 39.72 4.01 -47.68
C PHE A 721 41.01 3.25 -48.00
N SER A 722 42.15 3.71 -47.48
CA SER A 722 43.41 3.01 -47.67
C SER A 722 43.49 1.66 -46.95
N GLN A 723 42.67 1.46 -45.91
CA GLN A 723 42.69 0.28 -45.04
C GLN A 723 41.39 0.17 -44.21
N TYR A 724 41.17 -1.02 -43.62
CA TYR A 724 40.08 -1.43 -42.72
C TYR A 724 38.66 -1.39 -43.28
N GLU A 725 38.21 -0.23 -43.75
CA GLU A 725 36.86 -0.01 -44.22
C GLU A 725 36.70 -0.43 -45.69
N SER A 726 35.49 -0.87 -46.06
CA SER A 726 35.11 -1.08 -47.46
C SER A 726 34.61 0.22 -48.09
N ASP A 727 34.76 0.35 -49.41
CA ASP A 727 34.19 1.47 -50.16
C ASP A 727 32.69 1.64 -49.86
N LEU A 728 32.28 2.87 -49.53
CA LEU A 728 30.89 3.23 -49.23
C LEU A 728 30.33 4.07 -50.37
N ASN A 729 29.21 3.63 -50.94
CA ASN A 729 28.48 4.36 -51.97
C ASN A 729 27.10 4.74 -51.45
N MET A 730 26.71 6.01 -51.59
CA MET A 730 25.38 6.45 -51.19
C MET A 730 24.91 7.69 -51.96
N THR A 731 23.62 8.00 -51.84
CA THR A 731 23.04 9.25 -52.32
C THR A 731 22.79 10.16 -51.12
N LEU A 732 23.29 11.39 -51.17
CA LEU A 732 23.08 12.38 -50.12
C LEU A 732 21.62 12.84 -50.06
N PRO A 733 21.13 13.33 -48.91
CA PRO A 733 19.81 13.94 -48.82
C PRO A 733 19.71 15.24 -49.66
N GLN A 734 18.52 15.84 -49.71
CA GLN A 734 18.28 17.08 -50.46
C GLN A 734 19.18 18.25 -50.00
N SER A 735 19.69 18.22 -48.77
CA SER A 735 20.65 19.21 -48.25
C SER A 735 22.06 19.08 -48.81
N GLY A 736 22.36 18.02 -49.57
CA GLY A 736 23.68 17.80 -50.17
C GLY A 736 24.81 17.50 -49.18
N ASN A 737 24.48 17.04 -47.96
CA ASN A 737 25.48 16.64 -46.97
C ASN A 737 24.96 15.59 -45.99
N ALA A 738 25.87 14.81 -45.40
CA ALA A 738 25.58 13.82 -44.35
C ALA A 738 26.79 13.59 -43.43
N VAL A 739 26.54 13.22 -42.17
CA VAL A 739 27.58 12.73 -41.25
C VAL A 739 27.65 11.20 -41.38
N LEU A 740 28.83 10.70 -41.72
CA LEU A 740 29.08 9.29 -42.08
C LEU A 740 30.09 8.67 -41.10
N GLY A 741 29.98 7.36 -40.89
CA GLY A 741 30.85 6.61 -39.98
C GLY A 741 30.12 6.16 -38.69
N PRO A 742 30.85 5.90 -37.60
CA PRO A 742 32.28 6.17 -37.44
C PRO A 742 33.14 5.18 -38.23
N PHE A 743 34.29 5.64 -38.73
CA PHE A 743 35.24 4.83 -39.51
C PHE A 743 36.58 4.69 -38.77
N ILE A 744 37.27 3.56 -38.91
CA ILE A 744 38.58 3.33 -38.27
C ILE A 744 39.65 4.23 -38.91
N GLY A 745 40.06 5.25 -38.17
CA GLY A 745 41.14 6.17 -38.51
C GLY A 745 42.53 5.60 -38.23
N GLN A 746 42.68 4.86 -37.12
CA GLN A 746 43.92 4.19 -36.77
C GLN A 746 43.63 3.00 -35.84
N ARG A 747 44.33 1.88 -36.02
CA ARG A 747 44.23 0.70 -35.15
C ARG A 747 45.54 0.49 -34.41
N PHE A 748 45.42 0.13 -33.13
CA PHE A 748 46.53 -0.23 -32.26
C PHE A 748 46.40 -1.70 -31.86
N GLU A 749 47.49 -2.44 -32.05
CA GLU A 749 47.61 -3.86 -31.69
C GLU A 749 48.90 -4.06 -30.86
N SER A 750 49.15 -5.30 -30.43
CA SER A 750 50.40 -5.65 -29.72
C SER A 750 51.70 -5.33 -30.48
N THR A 751 51.64 -5.18 -31.80
CA THR A 751 52.78 -4.84 -32.67
C THR A 751 52.99 -3.32 -32.83
N GLY A 752 52.08 -2.50 -32.31
CA GLY A 752 52.12 -1.03 -32.40
C GLY A 752 50.91 -0.44 -33.13
N ALA A 753 50.99 0.85 -33.42
CA ALA A 753 49.98 1.58 -34.19
C ALA A 753 50.14 1.31 -35.69
N SER A 754 49.02 1.14 -36.39
CA SER A 754 49.01 1.13 -37.86
C SER A 754 49.25 2.52 -38.45
N ALA A 755 49.38 2.60 -39.78
CA ALA A 755 49.33 3.89 -40.47
C ALA A 755 47.96 4.56 -40.23
N ILE A 756 47.88 5.87 -40.36
CA ILE A 756 46.60 6.56 -40.35
C ILE A 756 45.87 6.21 -41.65
N THR A 757 44.57 5.90 -41.56
CA THR A 757 43.71 5.64 -42.71
C THR A 757 43.54 6.93 -43.51
N ASP A 758 43.81 6.86 -44.81
CA ASP A 758 43.53 7.95 -45.75
C ASP A 758 42.18 7.69 -46.41
N LEU A 759 41.37 8.74 -46.50
CA LEU A 759 40.05 8.76 -47.09
C LEU A 759 40.08 9.53 -48.41
N TRP A 760 39.46 8.98 -49.45
CA TRP A 760 39.07 9.72 -50.65
C TRP A 760 37.55 9.81 -50.72
N ALA A 761 37.05 10.98 -51.08
CA ALA A 761 35.64 11.18 -51.32
C ALA A 761 35.43 11.62 -52.77
N GLY A 762 34.61 10.89 -53.51
CA GLY A 762 34.07 11.34 -54.79
C GLY A 762 32.62 11.76 -54.65
N CYS A 763 32.22 12.69 -55.51
CA CYS A 763 30.87 13.17 -55.64
C CYS A 763 30.52 13.24 -57.13
N GLU A 764 29.30 12.89 -57.47
CA GLU A 764 28.74 12.97 -58.80
C GLU A 764 27.35 13.60 -58.73
N TYR A 765 27.16 14.61 -59.57
CA TYR A 765 25.88 15.30 -59.73
C TYR A 765 25.75 15.73 -61.20
N ASP A 766 24.59 15.47 -61.81
CA ASP A 766 24.32 15.78 -63.23
C ASP A 766 25.42 15.29 -64.20
N ASN A 767 25.85 14.04 -64.05
CA ASN A 767 26.95 13.39 -64.80
C ASN A 767 28.32 14.11 -64.73
N THR A 768 28.46 15.09 -63.84
CA THR A 768 29.73 15.73 -63.53
C THR A 768 30.23 15.14 -62.22
N SER A 769 31.44 14.61 -62.22
CA SER A 769 32.05 14.04 -61.03
C SER A 769 33.32 14.78 -60.64
N ASN A 770 33.60 14.80 -59.35
CA ASN A 770 34.89 15.22 -58.81
C ASN A 770 35.30 14.29 -57.68
N THR A 771 36.60 14.29 -57.36
CA THR A 771 37.16 13.59 -56.21
C THR A 771 38.03 14.52 -55.39
N THR A 772 38.05 14.30 -54.08
CA THR A 772 38.88 15.02 -53.11
C THR A 772 39.58 14.02 -52.20
N GLY A 773 40.79 14.38 -51.75
CA GLY A 773 41.64 13.55 -50.91
C GLY A 773 43.04 13.32 -51.50
N PRO A 774 43.91 12.54 -50.82
CA PRO A 774 43.64 11.85 -49.56
C PRO A 774 43.44 12.82 -48.38
N HIS A 775 42.48 12.51 -47.52
CA HIS A 775 42.28 13.16 -46.22
C HIS A 775 42.67 12.18 -45.12
N SER A 776 43.61 12.53 -44.25
CA SER A 776 44.00 11.67 -43.14
C SER A 776 42.91 11.64 -42.08
N LEU A 777 42.39 10.46 -41.77
CA LEU A 777 41.30 10.25 -40.81
C LEU A 777 41.84 10.17 -39.37
N ASN A 778 42.42 11.26 -38.88
CA ASN A 778 42.99 11.33 -37.54
C ASN A 778 42.14 12.14 -36.54
N TRP A 779 41.10 12.81 -37.01
CA TRP A 779 40.07 13.52 -36.25
C TRP A 779 38.74 13.48 -37.02
N ASP A 780 37.64 13.92 -36.41
CA ASP A 780 36.39 14.16 -37.15
C ASP A 780 36.64 15.15 -38.29
N LEU A 781 36.23 14.76 -39.50
CA LEU A 781 36.52 15.51 -40.72
C LEU A 781 35.28 16.21 -41.27
N LEU A 782 35.47 17.44 -41.74
CA LEU A 782 34.56 18.09 -42.68
C LEU A 782 35.17 17.95 -44.08
N VAL A 783 34.53 17.18 -44.95
CA VAL A 783 34.99 16.93 -46.32
C VAL A 783 34.07 17.64 -47.31
N LEU A 784 34.64 18.56 -48.09
CA LEU A 784 33.93 19.25 -49.16
C LEU A 784 34.36 18.66 -50.51
N CYS A 785 33.43 17.99 -51.19
CA CYS A 785 33.59 17.56 -52.58
C CYS A 785 32.89 18.59 -53.48
N SER A 786 33.68 19.50 -54.05
CA SER A 786 33.16 20.60 -54.87
C SER A 786 33.12 20.19 -56.34
N ILE A 787 31.96 20.31 -56.99
CA ILE A 787 31.76 20.04 -58.42
C ILE A 787 31.60 21.38 -59.13
N LEU A 788 32.35 21.59 -60.21
CA LEU A 788 32.12 22.71 -61.11
C LEU A 788 30.97 22.35 -62.05
N LEU A 789 29.77 22.85 -61.76
CA LEU A 789 28.59 22.58 -62.57
C LEU A 789 28.42 23.65 -63.65
N ALA A 790 27.86 23.22 -64.78
CA ALA A 790 27.23 24.17 -65.70
C ALA A 790 25.91 24.67 -65.09
N ASN A 791 25.43 25.82 -65.58
CA ASN A 791 24.17 26.43 -65.15
C ASN A 791 23.06 25.39 -65.00
N GLN A 792 22.53 25.26 -63.80
CA GLN A 792 21.46 24.35 -63.48
C GLN A 792 20.11 25.06 -63.61
N PRO A 793 19.02 24.30 -63.85
CA PRO A 793 17.69 24.84 -63.67
C PRO A 793 17.41 25.05 -62.17
N PRO A 794 16.54 26.01 -61.82
CA PRO A 794 16.22 26.27 -60.43
C PRO A 794 15.37 25.15 -59.80
N PHE A 795 15.54 24.95 -58.50
CA PHE A 795 14.73 24.02 -57.72
C PHE A 795 13.43 24.70 -57.30
N ILE A 796 12.32 24.16 -57.81
CA ILE A 796 11.00 24.68 -57.49
C ILE A 796 10.56 24.14 -56.13
N VAL A 797 10.35 25.05 -55.18
CA VAL A 797 9.63 24.77 -53.94
C VAL A 797 8.27 25.43 -54.07
N TRP A 798 7.24 24.61 -54.26
CA TRP A 798 5.86 25.07 -54.41
C TRP A 798 5.14 24.98 -53.08
N ASP A 799 4.78 26.13 -52.51
CA ASP A 799 4.13 26.20 -51.21
C ASP A 799 2.60 26.21 -51.38
N GLU A 800 2.08 27.10 -52.23
CA GLU A 800 0.64 27.28 -52.41
C GLU A 800 0.26 27.66 -53.86
N PRO A 801 -0.94 27.27 -54.34
CA PRO A 801 -1.91 26.40 -53.67
C PRO A 801 -1.50 24.92 -53.70
N LEU A 802 -1.79 24.18 -52.63
CA LEU A 802 -1.55 22.73 -52.59
C LEU A 802 -2.37 22.02 -53.68
N ASN A 803 -1.85 20.92 -54.21
CA ASN A 803 -2.56 20.13 -55.22
C ASN A 803 -3.93 19.68 -54.68
N GLY A 804 -4.99 19.90 -55.45
CA GLY A 804 -6.36 19.59 -55.05
C GLY A 804 -7.07 20.65 -54.21
N THR A 805 -6.48 21.83 -54.03
CA THR A 805 -7.14 22.96 -53.34
C THR A 805 -8.44 23.35 -54.04
N VAL A 806 -9.56 23.33 -53.31
CA VAL A 806 -10.89 23.75 -53.80
C VAL A 806 -11.15 25.19 -53.39
N VAL A 807 -11.44 26.06 -54.36
CA VAL A 807 -11.79 27.46 -54.10
C VAL A 807 -13.13 27.85 -54.72
N SER A 808 -13.79 28.84 -54.14
CA SER A 808 -15.04 29.40 -54.69
C SER A 808 -14.79 30.20 -55.97
N SER A 809 -15.78 30.24 -56.87
CA SER A 809 -15.72 31.05 -58.09
C SER A 809 -15.50 32.54 -57.76
N GLY A 810 -14.47 33.14 -58.34
CA GLY A 810 -14.06 34.54 -58.09
C GLY A 810 -13.08 34.75 -56.93
N ALA A 811 -12.68 33.69 -56.21
CA ALA A 811 -11.69 33.79 -55.14
C ALA A 811 -10.28 34.12 -55.68
N GLN A 812 -9.52 34.92 -54.93
CA GLN A 812 -8.10 35.16 -55.19
C GLN A 812 -7.29 33.94 -54.77
N LEU A 813 -6.46 33.44 -55.68
CA LEU A 813 -5.50 32.36 -55.43
C LEU A 813 -4.09 32.95 -55.32
N LEU A 814 -3.39 32.64 -54.24
CA LEU A 814 -1.98 32.98 -54.09
C LEU A 814 -1.14 31.86 -54.71
N PHE A 815 -0.30 32.21 -55.68
CA PHE A 815 0.70 31.31 -56.25
C PHE A 815 2.03 31.64 -55.58
N ASN A 816 2.42 30.83 -54.60
CA ASN A 816 3.63 31.01 -53.84
C ASN A 816 4.62 29.88 -54.14
N ALA A 817 5.72 30.24 -54.79
CA ALA A 817 6.91 29.42 -54.90
C ALA A 817 8.16 30.21 -54.48
N SER A 818 8.01 31.18 -53.60
CA SER A 818 9.11 32.09 -53.19
C SER A 818 10.24 31.39 -52.45
N ALA A 819 9.99 30.18 -51.91
CA ALA A 819 11.02 29.32 -51.35
C ALA A 819 11.85 28.57 -52.42
N SER A 820 11.49 28.69 -53.71
CA SER A 820 12.32 28.17 -54.80
C SER A 820 13.68 28.85 -54.78
N TRP A 821 14.71 28.11 -55.14
CA TRP A 821 16.08 28.58 -55.09
C TRP A 821 16.83 28.08 -56.31
N ASP A 822 17.84 28.83 -56.74
CA ASP A 822 18.73 28.43 -57.81
C ASP A 822 20.09 28.02 -57.22
N LEU A 823 20.67 26.95 -57.77
CA LEU A 823 21.94 26.44 -57.27
C LEU A 823 23.12 27.35 -57.65
N ASP A 824 23.02 28.09 -58.75
CA ASP A 824 24.06 28.98 -59.26
C ASP A 824 23.85 30.45 -58.85
N ASP A 825 22.90 30.70 -57.94
CA ASP A 825 22.46 32.02 -57.49
C ASP A 825 21.86 32.89 -58.61
N ASP A 826 21.31 32.28 -59.66
CA ASP A 826 20.63 33.02 -60.73
C ASP A 826 19.36 33.72 -60.20
N PRO A 827 19.08 34.96 -60.65
CA PRO A 827 17.83 35.62 -60.32
C PRO A 827 16.62 34.83 -60.82
N LEU A 828 15.75 34.43 -59.90
CA LEU A 828 14.53 33.70 -60.24
C LEU A 828 13.44 34.63 -60.77
N SER A 829 12.91 34.31 -61.95
CA SER A 829 11.68 34.92 -62.48
C SER A 829 10.54 33.92 -62.45
N TYR A 830 9.47 34.26 -61.72
CA TYR A 830 8.27 33.42 -61.63
C TYR A 830 7.24 33.89 -62.66
N ASN A 831 6.80 32.97 -63.53
CA ASN A 831 5.73 33.23 -64.49
C ASN A 831 4.66 32.15 -64.36
N TRP A 832 3.40 32.58 -64.24
CA TRP A 832 2.26 31.69 -64.05
C TRP A 832 1.39 31.71 -65.29
N THR A 833 1.09 30.54 -65.85
CA THR A 833 0.17 30.39 -66.98
C THR A 833 -1.03 29.56 -66.58
N SER A 834 -2.22 30.13 -66.73
CA SER A 834 -3.50 29.43 -66.57
C SER A 834 -4.04 29.04 -67.94
N SER A 835 -4.62 27.84 -68.07
CA SER A 835 -5.35 27.39 -69.26
C SER A 835 -6.86 27.65 -69.19
N ILE A 836 -7.32 28.27 -68.10
CA ILE A 836 -8.71 28.76 -67.92
C ILE A 836 -8.90 30.06 -68.72
#